data_AF-A0A3N4KI96-F1
#
_entry.id   AF-A0A3N4KI96-F1
#
_cell.length_a   1.000
_cell.length_b   1.000
_cell.length_c   1.000
_cell.angle_alpha   90.00
_cell.angle_beta   90.00
_cell.angle_gamma   90.00
#
_symmetry.space_group_name_H-M   'P 1'
#
loop_
_entity.id
_entity.type
_entity.pdbx_description
1 polymer ?
#
loop_
_entity_poly.entity_id
_entity_poly.type
_entity_poly.pdbx_seq_one_letter_code
_entity_poly.pdbx_strand_id
1 'polypeptide(L)'
;MQLTISILCFFTFLLQLTCTLGQVTADPYNPSPFSAIGVLQAATVANVSDVLSGGTLSVNGMNIIIPRNLLVTLPSITVSWSELFTSAGALNFPRFGVTEWEVTVSANRKNGVYIAGLVYISQKFGHTANGFITAIDYASGVMYVGGAWPDASNPAPTGTKVIINDPVGRFGRVYDAWPLLTADTDNPSIRAATGFPMCLPRTNPATTDDPLCPSKNRPKNTNGIPLSVYQFEAPPVASGRPDPNFFAPFMVGDYITYSGVYVDTNLVAAYSIEANLGFYTAPGTKPVYLAITEAQFGIVGNPAGEFAQTRIEGYTTDQTQNVEVYALDVDPCTGVTTERLLSSVVPRPDGRRGQWRYRPTPDITPSSREVLARVPSASMVNGNGITAGQYVQPIMDDGFIFPELVLFGNPEVVFDFDELPWLAKGAGPWLGGIPGAAEDLNGPIVGRLDPWPGVRADAAPVCNNVAPAVPVANAGPDISVTVGQVVTLSGRTDTSNLPENTLTYKWLQTSAGTTMVLSCSTDGKTCTFTAPGTPTTMEFELQVSNAAGNSADKVAVSVVASLPDTITLVSQDYSNRRGTGTLAIEARSSVTDGSSILSLEIVNPNYPSTAMTALGNGRFSSTTSGLARRPASIIITSSRGSRLQVAVN
;
A
#
# COMPACT_ATOMS: atom_id res chain seq x y z
N MET A 1 -3.20 110.47 -6.70
CA MET A 1 -2.13 110.80 -5.74
C MET A 1 -1.23 109.59 -5.63
N GLN A 2 0.07 109.75 -5.89
CA GLN A 2 1.15 108.75 -5.82
C GLN A 2 1.14 107.97 -4.47
N LEU A 3 1.62 106.73 -4.30
CA LEU A 3 2.96 106.20 -4.59
C LEU A 3 2.99 104.64 -4.49
N THR A 4 4.06 104.06 -5.03
CA THR A 4 4.41 102.69 -5.49
C THR A 4 5.02 101.67 -4.48
N ILE A 5 4.82 100.34 -4.75
CA ILE A 5 5.78 99.17 -4.73
C ILE A 5 6.42 98.74 -3.36
N SER A 6 6.67 97.48 -2.94
CA SER A 6 6.28 96.07 -3.23
C SER A 6 7.08 95.12 -2.27
N ILE A 7 6.59 93.89 -2.02
CA ILE A 7 7.32 92.62 -1.67
C ILE A 7 7.90 92.42 -0.24
N LEU A 8 7.40 91.41 0.52
CA LEU A 8 8.04 90.08 0.73
C LEU A 8 7.46 89.32 1.96
N CYS A 9 7.04 88.06 1.71
CA CYS A 9 6.96 86.91 2.64
C CYS A 9 6.28 87.04 4.01
N PHE A 10 5.01 86.66 4.12
CA PHE A 10 4.50 85.91 5.28
C PHE A 10 3.28 85.08 4.85
N PHE A 11 3.53 84.12 3.94
CA PHE A 11 2.60 83.02 3.68
C PHE A 11 3.04 81.83 4.55
N THR A 12 2.05 81.11 5.08
CA THR A 12 2.14 79.75 5.61
C THR A 12 2.98 79.50 6.86
N PHE A 13 2.34 79.60 8.03
CA PHE A 13 2.61 78.69 9.16
C PHE A 13 1.31 78.43 9.94
N LEU A 14 0.25 78.02 9.21
CA LEU A 14 -0.88 77.35 9.84
C LEU A 14 -0.44 75.90 10.03
N LEU A 15 -0.01 75.61 11.25
CA LEU A 15 0.42 74.30 11.74
C LEU A 15 -0.75 73.31 11.58
N GLN A 16 -0.89 72.70 10.41
CA GLN A 16 -1.60 71.43 10.28
C GLN A 16 -0.76 70.39 11.01
N LEU A 17 -1.04 70.24 12.31
CA LEU A 17 -0.66 69.06 13.05
C LEU A 17 -1.53 67.91 12.52
N THR A 18 -1.21 67.43 11.31
CA THR A 18 -1.66 66.11 10.89
C THR A 18 -1.00 65.14 11.86
N CYS A 19 -1.79 64.56 12.75
CA CYS A 19 -1.46 63.26 13.35
C CYS A 19 -1.33 62.27 12.19
N THR A 20 -0.18 62.24 11.53
CA THR A 20 0.25 61.07 10.79
C THR A 20 0.59 60.04 11.86
N LEU A 21 -0.42 59.26 12.25
CA LEU A 21 -0.16 57.94 12.82
C LEU A 21 0.75 57.27 11.79
N GLY A 22 2.01 57.04 12.14
CA GLY A 22 2.97 56.39 11.25
C GLY A 22 2.47 54.98 10.97
N GLN A 23 1.72 54.80 9.89
CA GLN A 23 1.32 53.48 9.43
C GLN A 23 2.55 52.82 8.84
N VAL A 24 2.84 51.62 9.31
CA VAL A 24 3.84 50.74 8.72
C VAL A 24 3.39 50.44 7.29
N THR A 25 4.19 50.84 6.29
CA THR A 25 3.85 50.73 4.86
C THR A 25 4.41 49.48 4.18
N ALA A 26 5.17 48.65 4.91
CA ALA A 26 5.79 47.44 4.42
C ALA A 26 5.88 46.38 5.51
N ASP A 27 6.02 45.12 5.11
CA ASP A 27 6.16 44.02 6.06
C ASP A 27 7.43 44.21 6.91
N PRO A 28 7.37 44.07 8.24
CA PRO A 28 8.55 44.25 9.11
C PRO A 28 9.72 43.31 8.73
N TYR A 29 9.40 42.15 8.16
CA TYR A 29 10.32 41.20 7.55
C TYR A 29 9.58 40.41 6.46
N ASN A 30 10.33 39.90 5.48
CA ASN A 30 9.80 39.21 4.31
C ASN A 30 10.82 38.15 3.84
N PRO A 31 10.43 36.89 3.64
CA PRO A 31 9.09 36.34 3.85
C PRO A 31 8.73 36.14 5.34
N SER A 32 7.44 35.91 5.63
CA SER A 32 6.92 35.53 6.96
C SER A 32 6.03 34.28 6.85
N PRO A 33 5.93 33.42 7.88
CA PRO A 33 5.03 32.28 7.84
C PRO A 33 3.57 32.73 7.81
N PHE A 34 2.70 31.87 7.28
CA PHE A 34 1.26 32.05 7.29
C PHE A 34 0.54 30.71 7.33
N SER A 35 -0.28 30.49 8.33
CA SER A 35 -1.21 29.36 8.34
C SER A 35 -2.64 29.85 8.50
N ALA A 36 -3.58 29.10 7.91
CA ALA A 36 -5.00 29.30 8.15
C ALA A 36 -5.73 27.96 8.23
N ILE A 37 -6.67 27.89 9.16
CA ILE A 37 -7.67 26.84 9.25
C ILE A 37 -9.03 27.53 9.22
N GLY A 38 -9.92 27.11 8.34
CA GLY A 38 -11.26 27.69 8.28
C GLY A 38 -12.06 27.26 7.07
N VAL A 39 -13.23 27.87 6.91
CA VAL A 39 -14.18 27.51 5.85
C VAL A 39 -13.64 27.91 4.48
N LEU A 40 -13.73 27.00 3.51
CA LEU A 40 -13.53 27.22 2.09
C LEU A 40 -14.60 28.19 1.56
N GLN A 41 -14.22 29.46 1.39
CA GLN A 41 -15.15 30.50 0.93
C GLN A 41 -15.23 30.54 -0.60
N ALA A 42 -14.09 30.40 -1.26
CA ALA A 42 -13.99 30.34 -2.70
C ALA A 42 -12.69 29.67 -3.12
N ALA A 43 -12.70 29.03 -4.29
CA ALA A 43 -11.49 28.58 -4.96
C ALA A 43 -11.63 28.78 -6.47
N THR A 44 -10.51 28.99 -7.14
CA THR A 44 -10.43 29.11 -8.59
C THR A 44 -9.33 28.21 -9.13
N VAL A 45 -9.45 27.82 -10.39
CA VAL A 45 -8.41 27.18 -11.18
C VAL A 45 -8.05 28.12 -12.34
N ALA A 46 -6.76 28.36 -12.55
CA ALA A 46 -6.31 29.33 -13.53
C ALA A 46 -6.51 28.83 -14.98
N ASN A 47 -6.32 27.54 -15.21
CA ASN A 47 -6.57 26.89 -16.50
C ASN A 47 -7.10 25.45 -16.30
N VAL A 48 -8.39 25.25 -16.56
CA VAL A 48 -9.05 23.93 -16.47
C VAL A 48 -8.51 22.88 -17.44
N SER A 49 -7.83 23.30 -18.53
CA SER A 49 -7.27 22.36 -19.52
C SER A 49 -5.91 21.80 -19.12
N ASP A 50 -5.38 22.24 -17.99
CA ASP A 50 -4.03 21.96 -17.54
C ASP A 50 -4.10 21.35 -16.15
N VAL A 51 -3.93 20.03 -16.07
CA VAL A 51 -4.16 19.28 -14.82
C VAL A 51 -3.30 19.79 -13.65
N LEU A 52 -2.10 20.30 -13.92
CA LEU A 52 -1.21 20.87 -12.89
C LEU A 52 -1.43 22.36 -12.64
N SER A 53 -2.50 22.95 -13.19
CA SER A 53 -2.79 24.38 -13.03
C SER A 53 -2.94 24.75 -11.56
N GLY A 54 -2.40 25.92 -11.21
CA GLY A 54 -2.65 26.56 -9.93
C GLY A 54 -3.97 27.33 -9.93
N GLY A 55 -4.10 28.26 -9.01
CA GLY A 55 -5.27 29.11 -8.91
C GLY A 55 -5.26 29.95 -7.63
N THR A 56 -6.44 30.17 -7.06
CA THR A 56 -6.56 30.91 -5.80
C THR A 56 -7.49 30.20 -4.83
N LEU A 57 -7.22 30.38 -3.55
CA LEU A 57 -8.02 29.88 -2.44
C LEU A 57 -8.39 31.06 -1.53
N SER A 58 -9.63 31.11 -1.06
CA SER A 58 -10.08 32.11 -0.08
C SER A 58 -10.56 31.41 1.19
N VAL A 59 -9.90 31.72 2.31
CA VAL A 59 -10.17 31.17 3.65
C VAL A 59 -10.09 32.32 4.65
N ASN A 60 -11.09 32.45 5.53
CA ASN A 60 -11.15 33.50 6.55
C ASN A 60 -10.98 34.93 5.99
N GLY A 61 -11.41 35.18 4.74
CA GLY A 61 -11.28 36.47 4.04
C GLY A 61 -9.89 36.73 3.45
N MET A 62 -8.97 35.77 3.55
CA MET A 62 -7.61 35.87 3.03
C MET A 62 -7.51 35.16 1.68
N ASN A 63 -6.95 35.86 0.69
CA ASN A 63 -6.74 35.31 -0.65
C ASN A 63 -5.32 34.76 -0.76
N ILE A 64 -5.24 33.48 -1.07
CA ILE A 64 -4.02 32.68 -1.10
C ILE A 64 -3.81 32.19 -2.53
N ILE A 65 -2.58 32.35 -3.04
CA ILE A 65 -2.17 31.81 -4.33
C ILE A 65 -1.93 30.32 -4.15
N ILE A 66 -2.54 29.52 -5.00
CA ILE A 66 -2.22 28.11 -5.18
C ILE A 66 -1.24 28.00 -6.36
N PRO A 67 0.02 27.61 -6.13
CA PRO A 67 0.99 27.43 -7.20
C PRO A 67 0.57 26.34 -8.19
N ARG A 68 1.04 26.46 -9.43
CA ARG A 68 1.14 25.31 -10.35
C ARG A 68 1.99 24.22 -9.68
N ASN A 69 1.66 22.96 -9.98
CA ASN A 69 2.25 21.74 -9.40
C ASN A 69 1.90 21.46 -7.93
N LEU A 70 1.08 22.29 -7.27
CA LEU A 70 0.59 21.98 -5.94
C LEU A 70 -0.40 20.82 -6.02
N LEU A 71 -0.11 19.75 -5.28
CA LEU A 71 -0.99 18.61 -5.08
C LEU A 71 -1.70 18.78 -3.73
N VAL A 72 -3.02 18.66 -3.73
CA VAL A 72 -3.87 18.86 -2.55
C VAL A 72 -4.22 17.54 -1.91
N THR A 73 -4.02 17.48 -0.60
CA THR A 73 -4.34 16.31 0.20
C THR A 73 -5.83 16.32 0.53
N LEU A 74 -6.50 15.24 0.18
CA LEU A 74 -7.84 14.88 0.65
C LEU A 74 -7.69 13.76 1.70
N PRO A 75 -8.74 13.41 2.46
CA PRO A 75 -8.59 12.50 3.60
C PRO A 75 -7.99 11.12 3.28
N SER A 76 -8.09 10.65 2.03
CA SER A 76 -7.67 9.31 1.61
C SER A 76 -6.82 9.27 0.35
N ILE A 77 -6.71 10.38 -0.37
CA ILE A 77 -5.98 10.49 -1.62
C ILE A 77 -5.34 11.87 -1.71
N THR A 78 -4.38 12.03 -2.61
CA THR A 78 -3.95 13.38 -3.03
C THR A 78 -4.23 13.53 -4.51
N VAL A 79 -4.65 14.72 -4.92
CA VAL A 79 -4.98 15.04 -6.29
C VAL A 79 -4.33 16.35 -6.71
N SER A 80 -4.24 16.59 -8.01
CA SER A 80 -3.89 17.92 -8.50
C SER A 80 -4.98 18.94 -8.14
N TRP A 81 -4.60 20.21 -7.99
CA TRP A 81 -5.56 21.27 -7.70
C TRP A 81 -6.71 21.33 -8.72
N SER A 82 -6.41 21.13 -10.00
CA SER A 82 -7.40 21.23 -11.08
C SER A 82 -8.46 20.13 -11.03
N GLU A 83 -8.14 18.94 -10.52
CA GLU A 83 -9.09 17.83 -10.40
C GLU A 83 -10.20 18.10 -9.37
N LEU A 84 -10.04 19.10 -8.52
CA LEU A 84 -11.12 19.58 -7.63
C LEU A 84 -12.22 20.32 -8.39
N PHE A 85 -12.03 20.62 -9.67
CA PHE A 85 -12.94 21.42 -10.47
C PHE A 85 -13.55 20.59 -11.61
N THR A 86 -14.79 20.91 -11.94
CA THR A 86 -15.45 20.46 -13.16
C THR A 86 -14.79 21.09 -14.39
N SER A 87 -15.10 20.57 -15.58
CA SER A 87 -14.64 21.15 -16.85
C SER A 87 -15.11 22.60 -17.08
N ALA A 88 -16.12 23.07 -16.33
CA ALA A 88 -16.59 24.45 -16.31
C ALA A 88 -15.87 25.35 -15.28
N GLY A 89 -14.90 24.81 -14.53
CA GLY A 89 -14.14 25.55 -13.52
C GLY A 89 -14.86 25.74 -12.19
N ALA A 90 -15.97 25.03 -11.95
CA ALA A 90 -16.67 25.03 -10.67
C ALA A 90 -16.18 23.90 -9.76
N LEU A 91 -16.06 24.14 -8.45
CA LEU A 91 -15.69 23.11 -7.47
C LEU A 91 -16.62 21.91 -7.53
N ASN A 92 -16.04 20.71 -7.56
CA ASN A 92 -16.73 19.44 -7.65
C ASN A 92 -16.79 18.73 -6.29
N PHE A 93 -17.45 19.37 -5.33
CA PHE A 93 -17.62 18.82 -3.99
C PHE A 93 -19.10 18.55 -3.66
N PRO A 94 -19.40 17.45 -2.95
CA PRO A 94 -20.76 17.17 -2.52
C PRO A 94 -21.29 18.29 -1.65
N ARG A 95 -22.49 18.76 -2.01
CA ARG A 95 -23.26 19.76 -1.25
C ARG A 95 -22.47 21.06 -0.99
N PHE A 96 -21.54 21.43 -1.87
CA PHE A 96 -20.83 22.70 -1.76
C PHE A 96 -21.82 23.87 -1.71
N GLY A 97 -21.60 24.81 -0.76
CA GLY A 97 -22.51 25.93 -0.49
C GLY A 97 -23.71 25.58 0.42
N VAL A 98 -23.93 24.30 0.73
CA VAL A 98 -24.93 23.84 1.72
C VAL A 98 -24.23 23.27 2.95
N THR A 99 -23.21 22.44 2.75
CA THR A 99 -22.34 21.93 3.81
C THR A 99 -21.01 22.68 3.74
N GLU A 100 -20.50 23.07 4.90
CA GLU A 100 -19.20 23.74 5.02
C GLU A 100 -18.07 22.78 4.64
N TRP A 101 -17.10 23.32 3.92
CA TRP A 101 -15.81 22.67 3.66
C TRP A 101 -14.76 23.45 4.41
N GLU A 102 -13.82 22.76 5.03
CA GLU A 102 -12.73 23.33 5.78
C GLU A 102 -11.42 23.07 5.06
N VAL A 103 -10.53 24.05 5.16
CA VAL A 103 -9.21 24.02 4.58
C VAL A 103 -8.20 24.30 5.66
N THR A 104 -7.17 23.46 5.74
CA THR A 104 -5.93 23.75 6.43
C THR A 104 -4.89 24.10 5.37
N VAL A 105 -4.26 25.27 5.51
CA VAL A 105 -3.24 25.73 4.57
C VAL A 105 -2.01 26.20 5.33
N SER A 106 -0.85 25.72 4.88
CA SER A 106 0.46 26.21 5.29
C SER A 106 1.05 26.95 4.09
N ALA A 107 1.34 28.24 4.29
CA ALA A 107 1.81 29.16 3.27
C ALA A 107 2.92 30.05 3.84
N ASN A 108 3.63 30.76 2.96
CA ASN A 108 4.41 31.92 3.37
C ASN A 108 3.83 33.17 2.72
N ARG A 109 3.90 34.29 3.43
CA ARG A 109 3.66 35.61 2.86
C ARG A 109 4.96 36.15 2.31
N LYS A 110 4.98 36.44 1.01
CA LYS A 110 6.15 36.89 0.28
C LYS A 110 5.77 38.05 -0.62
N ASN A 111 6.46 39.19 -0.49
CA ASN A 111 6.17 40.39 -1.26
C ASN A 111 4.67 40.81 -1.22
N GLY A 112 4.06 40.70 -0.03
CA GLY A 112 2.66 41.10 0.18
C GLY A 112 1.60 40.08 -0.25
N VAL A 113 1.97 38.94 -0.85
CA VAL A 113 1.02 37.88 -1.27
C VAL A 113 1.25 36.59 -0.47
N TYR A 114 0.17 35.84 -0.20
CA TYR A 114 0.24 34.52 0.42
C TYR A 114 0.39 33.44 -0.66
N ILE A 115 1.40 32.58 -0.53
CA ILE A 115 1.66 31.49 -1.49
C ILE A 115 1.67 30.17 -0.72
N ALA A 116 0.74 29.28 -1.05
CA ALA A 116 0.58 27.98 -0.40
C ALA A 116 1.73 27.02 -0.74
N GLY A 117 2.15 26.23 0.25
CA GLY A 117 3.00 25.06 0.04
C GLY A 117 2.25 23.74 0.30
N LEU A 118 1.35 23.74 1.29
CA LEU A 118 0.51 22.59 1.65
C LEU A 118 -0.95 23.06 1.77
N VAL A 119 -1.89 22.25 1.29
CA VAL A 119 -3.33 22.48 1.35
C VAL A 119 -4.04 21.14 1.58
N TYR A 120 -4.77 21.07 2.68
CA TYR A 120 -5.63 19.95 3.03
C TYR A 120 -7.09 20.39 3.07
N ILE A 121 -7.97 19.65 2.40
CA ILE A 121 -9.40 19.97 2.31
C ILE A 121 -10.24 18.83 2.87
N SER A 122 -11.21 19.16 3.72
CA SER A 122 -12.20 18.21 4.25
C SER A 122 -13.57 18.88 4.44
N GLN A 123 -14.67 18.14 4.54
CA GLN A 123 -16.02 18.71 4.65
C GLN A 123 -16.38 19.16 6.10
N LYS A 124 -15.38 19.65 6.88
CA LYS A 124 -15.37 19.95 8.35
C LYS A 124 -14.54 18.93 9.14
N PHE A 125 -13.59 19.40 9.96
CA PHE A 125 -12.74 18.55 10.80
C PHE A 125 -13.58 17.56 11.59
N GLY A 126 -13.29 16.26 11.39
CA GLY A 126 -13.83 15.21 12.23
C GLY A 126 -15.35 15.07 12.19
N HIS A 127 -15.96 14.92 11.01
CA HIS A 127 -17.20 14.13 10.88
C HIS A 127 -16.95 12.64 11.16
N THR A 128 -16.21 12.42 12.24
CA THR A 128 -16.00 11.18 12.92
C THR A 128 -17.17 11.02 13.86
N ALA A 129 -17.97 10.01 13.61
CA ALA A 129 -19.02 9.62 14.51
C ALA A 129 -18.86 8.13 14.82
N ASN A 130 -19.39 7.77 15.98
CA ASN A 130 -19.23 6.45 16.54
C ASN A 130 -20.57 5.96 17.09
N GLY A 131 -20.78 4.66 16.98
CA GLY A 131 -22.01 4.05 17.45
C GLY A 131 -22.15 2.62 17.02
N PHE A 132 -23.22 1.99 17.52
CA PHE A 132 -23.60 0.66 17.08
C PHE A 132 -24.24 0.71 15.70
N ILE A 133 -23.88 -0.26 14.86
CA ILE A 133 -24.67 -0.60 13.67
C ILE A 133 -25.96 -1.23 14.15
N THR A 134 -27.08 -0.57 13.88
CA THR A 134 -28.42 -0.98 14.31
C THR A 134 -29.19 -1.72 13.22
N ALA A 135 -28.86 -1.46 11.95
CA ALA A 135 -29.39 -2.17 10.80
C ALA A 135 -28.42 -2.09 9.61
N ILE A 136 -28.55 -3.03 8.69
CA ILE A 136 -27.83 -3.05 7.42
C ILE A 136 -28.85 -3.30 6.31
N ASP A 137 -28.89 -2.40 5.32
CA ASP A 137 -29.58 -2.63 4.06
C ASP A 137 -28.57 -3.14 3.03
N TYR A 138 -28.55 -4.47 2.84
CA TYR A 138 -27.68 -5.15 1.89
C TYR A 138 -28.01 -4.86 0.42
N ALA A 139 -29.22 -4.37 0.10
CA ALA A 139 -29.60 -4.04 -1.27
C ALA A 139 -28.94 -2.73 -1.72
N SER A 140 -28.91 -1.72 -0.84
CA SER A 140 -28.27 -0.43 -1.09
C SER A 140 -26.82 -0.35 -0.62
N GLY A 141 -26.36 -1.26 0.25
CA GLY A 141 -25.03 -1.19 0.86
C GLY A 141 -24.93 -0.14 1.97
N VAL A 142 -26.05 0.16 2.64
CA VAL A 142 -26.12 1.19 3.69
C VAL A 142 -26.15 0.56 5.08
N MET A 143 -25.33 1.08 5.98
CA MET A 143 -25.35 0.80 7.42
C MET A 143 -26.06 1.93 8.16
N TYR A 144 -26.86 1.61 9.18
CA TYR A 144 -27.52 2.57 10.05
C TYR A 144 -26.81 2.62 11.40
N VAL A 145 -26.22 3.76 11.74
CA VAL A 145 -25.32 3.88 12.90
C VAL A 145 -25.89 4.85 13.93
N GLY A 146 -25.85 4.44 15.21
CA GLY A 146 -26.26 5.28 16.34
C GLY A 146 -27.77 5.55 16.46
N GLY A 147 -28.60 4.84 15.70
CA GLY A 147 -30.05 4.94 15.74
C GLY A 147 -30.70 4.12 16.87
N ALA A 148 -32.03 4.12 16.90
CA ALA A 148 -32.82 3.17 17.68
C ALA A 148 -32.80 1.79 17.01
N TRP A 149 -32.78 0.73 17.82
CA TRP A 149 -32.92 -0.65 17.36
C TRP A 149 -34.30 -0.86 16.75
N PRO A 150 -34.41 -1.39 15.51
CA PRO A 150 -35.70 -1.72 14.93
C PRO A 150 -36.46 -2.74 15.79
N ASP A 151 -37.75 -2.50 16.02
CA ASP A 151 -38.64 -3.42 16.74
C ASP A 151 -40.03 -3.50 16.07
N ALA A 152 -40.94 -4.30 16.64
CA ALA A 152 -42.27 -4.50 16.08
C ALA A 152 -43.13 -3.22 16.03
N SER A 153 -42.84 -2.24 16.89
CA SER A 153 -43.54 -0.94 16.95
C SER A 153 -42.88 0.13 16.09
N ASN A 154 -41.57 0.02 15.83
CA ASN A 154 -40.80 0.88 14.95
C ASN A 154 -39.88 0.05 14.04
N PRO A 155 -40.40 -0.50 12.93
CA PRO A 155 -39.64 -1.41 12.08
C PRO A 155 -38.63 -0.71 11.17
N ALA A 156 -38.73 0.61 11.02
CA ALA A 156 -37.85 1.38 10.16
C ALA A 156 -36.52 1.71 10.87
N PRO A 157 -35.37 1.38 10.26
CA PRO A 157 -34.07 1.78 10.80
C PRO A 157 -33.94 3.30 10.90
N THR A 158 -33.37 3.76 12.01
CA THR A 158 -33.07 5.18 12.26
C THR A 158 -31.56 5.38 12.47
N GLY A 159 -31.12 6.63 12.71
CA GLY A 159 -29.70 6.96 12.86
C GLY A 159 -29.06 7.44 11.56
N THR A 160 -27.74 7.60 11.57
CA THR A 160 -26.98 8.08 10.42
C THR A 160 -26.81 6.96 9.40
N LYS A 161 -27.09 7.25 8.12
CA LYS A 161 -26.81 6.31 7.04
C LYS A 161 -25.34 6.44 6.65
N VAL A 162 -24.63 5.33 6.63
CA VAL A 162 -23.23 5.23 6.25
C VAL A 162 -23.12 4.28 5.06
N ILE A 163 -22.57 4.78 3.96
CA ILE A 163 -22.21 3.99 2.78
C ILE A 163 -20.70 4.06 2.61
N ILE A 164 -20.05 2.95 2.24
CA ILE A 164 -18.61 2.96 1.96
C ILE A 164 -18.42 3.59 0.58
N ASN A 165 -17.63 4.66 0.49
CA ASN A 165 -17.31 5.30 -0.78
C ASN A 165 -16.19 4.52 -1.47
N ASP A 166 -16.55 3.53 -2.28
CA ASP A 166 -15.61 2.57 -2.83
C ASP A 166 -15.90 2.35 -4.31
N PRO A 167 -15.26 3.13 -5.21
CA PRO A 167 -15.47 3.05 -6.65
C PRO A 167 -15.05 1.71 -7.26
N VAL A 168 -14.16 0.97 -6.60
CA VAL A 168 -13.68 -0.35 -7.06
C VAL A 168 -14.55 -1.48 -6.51
N GLY A 169 -15.30 -1.23 -5.43
CA GLY A 169 -16.08 -2.23 -4.72
C GLY A 169 -15.18 -3.26 -4.03
N ARG A 170 -14.04 -2.85 -3.47
CA ARG A 170 -13.11 -3.67 -2.68
C ARG A 170 -13.75 -4.17 -1.37
N PHE A 171 -14.37 -3.26 -0.61
CA PHE A 171 -14.93 -3.48 0.72
C PHE A 171 -16.43 -3.77 0.73
N GLY A 172 -17.10 -3.68 -0.42
CA GLY A 172 -18.53 -3.98 -0.53
C GLY A 172 -19.08 -3.70 -1.92
N ARG A 173 -20.32 -3.18 -1.97
CA ARG A 173 -20.93 -2.72 -3.22
C ARG A 173 -20.17 -1.50 -3.75
N VAL A 174 -20.09 -1.39 -5.07
CA VAL A 174 -19.55 -0.21 -5.74
C VAL A 174 -20.40 1.01 -5.40
N TYR A 175 -19.74 2.07 -4.96
CA TYR A 175 -20.29 3.40 -4.85
C TYR A 175 -19.24 4.40 -5.35
N ASP A 176 -19.52 5.02 -6.49
CA ASP A 176 -18.56 5.79 -7.30
C ASP A 176 -19.00 7.25 -7.52
N ALA A 177 -20.04 7.71 -6.81
CA ALA A 177 -20.61 9.04 -7.00
C ALA A 177 -19.63 10.18 -6.65
N TRP A 178 -18.65 9.92 -5.76
CA TRP A 178 -17.69 10.91 -5.28
C TRP A 178 -16.28 10.34 -5.19
N PRO A 179 -15.64 10.05 -6.33
CA PRO A 179 -14.42 9.24 -6.36
C PRO A 179 -13.18 9.96 -5.79
N LEU A 180 -13.23 11.29 -5.67
CA LEU A 180 -12.20 12.09 -4.97
C LEU A 180 -12.18 11.87 -3.44
N LEU A 181 -13.23 11.26 -2.88
CA LEU A 181 -13.45 11.14 -1.43
C LEU A 181 -13.56 9.67 -1.02
N THR A 182 -12.91 8.81 -1.79
CA THR A 182 -13.00 7.34 -1.71
C THR A 182 -12.35 6.79 -0.45
N ALA A 183 -12.74 5.59 -0.04
CA ALA A 183 -11.89 4.76 0.80
C ALA A 183 -10.58 4.44 0.07
N ASP A 184 -9.49 4.33 0.81
CA ASP A 184 -8.25 3.80 0.26
C ASP A 184 -8.46 2.32 -0.02
N THR A 185 -8.45 1.94 -1.31
CA THR A 185 -8.73 0.58 -1.77
C THR A 185 -7.49 -0.31 -1.78
N ASP A 186 -6.30 0.23 -1.58
CA ASP A 186 -5.04 -0.51 -1.59
C ASP A 186 -4.54 -0.79 -0.18
N ASN A 187 -5.06 -0.05 0.81
CA ASN A 187 -4.82 -0.26 2.23
C ASN A 187 -6.12 -0.55 2.99
N PRO A 188 -6.09 -1.24 4.14
CA PRO A 188 -7.26 -1.48 4.97
C PRO A 188 -7.74 -0.19 5.69
N SER A 189 -8.38 0.71 4.95
CA SER A 189 -9.07 1.90 5.46
C SER A 189 -10.43 1.58 6.10
N ILE A 190 -11.02 0.45 5.69
CA ILE A 190 -12.19 -0.20 6.28
C ILE A 190 -11.70 -1.42 7.04
N ARG A 191 -11.63 -1.33 8.37
CA ARG A 191 -10.85 -2.26 9.19
C ARG A 191 -11.39 -2.45 10.60
N ALA A 192 -10.89 -3.47 11.28
CA ALA A 192 -10.91 -3.60 12.73
C ALA A 192 -9.79 -2.75 13.35
N ALA A 193 -9.88 -2.45 14.65
CA ALA A 193 -8.88 -1.67 15.38
C ALA A 193 -7.45 -2.25 15.30
N THR A 194 -7.31 -3.54 15.02
CA THR A 194 -6.02 -4.23 14.83
C THR A 194 -5.39 -4.04 13.45
N GLY A 195 -6.14 -3.48 12.48
CA GLY A 195 -5.75 -3.42 11.07
C GLY A 195 -6.35 -4.53 10.19
N PHE A 196 -7.05 -5.52 10.77
CA PHE A 196 -7.69 -6.57 9.97
C PHE A 196 -8.79 -5.98 9.06
N PRO A 197 -8.79 -6.23 7.75
CA PRO A 197 -9.76 -5.65 6.83
C PRO A 197 -11.20 -6.10 7.11
N MET A 198 -12.12 -5.14 7.09
CA MET A 198 -13.56 -5.36 7.26
C MET A 198 -14.30 -5.07 5.95
N CYS A 199 -15.53 -5.56 5.84
CA CYS A 199 -16.32 -5.40 4.63
C CYS A 199 -17.82 -5.35 4.92
N LEU A 200 -18.57 -4.78 3.99
CA LEU A 200 -20.03 -4.90 3.96
C LEU A 200 -20.42 -5.91 2.87
N PRO A 201 -21.09 -7.04 3.22
CA PRO A 201 -21.50 -8.03 2.23
C PRO A 201 -22.29 -7.42 1.07
N ARG A 202 -21.94 -7.81 -0.16
CA ARG A 202 -22.63 -7.36 -1.38
C ARG A 202 -24.02 -7.98 -1.53
N THR A 203 -24.23 -9.14 -0.93
CA THR A 203 -25.49 -9.86 -0.87
C THR A 203 -25.93 -10.02 0.57
N ASN A 204 -27.23 -10.25 0.79
CA ASN A 204 -27.73 -10.55 2.13
C ASN A 204 -27.20 -11.93 2.58
N PRO A 205 -26.34 -11.99 3.62
CA PRO A 205 -25.70 -13.24 4.06
C PRO A 205 -26.69 -14.26 4.64
N ALA A 206 -27.93 -13.86 4.96
CA ALA A 206 -28.98 -14.79 5.35
C ALA A 206 -29.50 -15.63 4.16
N THR A 207 -29.26 -15.17 2.93
CA THR A 207 -29.75 -15.81 1.69
C THR A 207 -28.62 -16.30 0.79
N THR A 208 -27.52 -15.56 0.69
CA THR A 208 -26.38 -15.88 -0.16
C THR A 208 -25.12 -15.27 0.45
N ASP A 209 -24.14 -16.11 0.75
CA ASP A 209 -22.86 -15.67 1.30
C ASP A 209 -22.04 -14.95 0.22
N ASP A 210 -21.31 -13.90 0.62
CA ASP A 210 -20.41 -13.16 -0.26
C ASP A 210 -19.00 -13.80 -0.21
N PRO A 211 -18.47 -14.35 -1.31
CA PRO A 211 -17.16 -14.99 -1.31
C PRO A 211 -16.00 -14.07 -0.90
N LEU A 212 -16.13 -12.76 -1.12
CA LEU A 212 -15.15 -11.73 -0.76
C LEU A 212 -15.45 -11.09 0.61
N CYS A 213 -16.60 -11.39 1.21
CA CYS A 213 -16.98 -10.91 2.52
C CYS A 213 -17.70 -12.02 3.31
N PRO A 214 -17.06 -13.19 3.50
CA PRO A 214 -17.78 -14.39 3.88
C PRO A 214 -18.22 -14.34 5.35
N SER A 215 -19.46 -14.73 5.61
CA SER A 215 -20.05 -14.74 6.97
C SER A 215 -19.26 -15.63 7.94
N LYS A 216 -18.56 -16.65 7.44
CA LYS A 216 -17.66 -17.50 8.23
C LYS A 216 -16.55 -16.70 8.94
N ASN A 217 -16.14 -15.54 8.41
CA ASN A 217 -15.12 -14.69 9.02
C ASN A 217 -15.63 -13.87 10.21
N ARG A 218 -16.88 -14.11 10.63
CA ARG A 218 -17.46 -13.57 11.86
C ARG A 218 -17.96 -14.70 12.75
N PRO A 219 -17.04 -15.44 13.39
CA PRO A 219 -17.39 -16.54 14.28
C PRO A 219 -18.29 -16.06 15.42
N LYS A 220 -19.20 -16.94 15.83
CA LYS A 220 -20.17 -16.70 16.89
C LYS A 220 -19.89 -17.61 18.08
N ASN A 221 -20.19 -17.16 19.28
CA ASN A 221 -20.18 -18.02 20.47
C ASN A 221 -21.37 -19.01 20.46
N THR A 222 -21.46 -19.88 21.47
CA THR A 222 -22.52 -20.89 21.61
C THR A 222 -23.94 -20.30 21.63
N ASN A 223 -24.09 -19.03 22.01
CA ASN A 223 -25.37 -18.33 22.04
C ASN A 223 -25.70 -17.62 20.70
N GLY A 224 -24.88 -17.83 19.66
CA GLY A 224 -25.06 -17.20 18.35
C GLY A 224 -24.63 -15.73 18.30
N ILE A 225 -23.96 -15.22 19.32
CA ILE A 225 -23.48 -13.83 19.38
C ILE A 225 -22.11 -13.74 18.70
N PRO A 226 -21.90 -12.79 17.75
CA PRO A 226 -20.60 -12.58 17.12
C PRO A 226 -19.50 -12.29 18.12
N LEU A 227 -18.31 -12.88 17.92
CA LEU A 227 -17.15 -12.60 18.74
C LEU A 227 -16.59 -11.21 18.44
N SER A 228 -16.20 -10.47 19.48
CA SER A 228 -15.49 -9.19 19.38
C SER A 228 -13.97 -9.35 19.31
N VAL A 229 -13.45 -10.50 19.72
CA VAL A 229 -12.02 -10.86 19.68
C VAL A 229 -11.89 -12.23 19.05
N TYR A 230 -11.00 -12.36 18.07
CA TYR A 230 -10.76 -13.63 17.40
C TYR A 230 -9.34 -13.73 16.85
N GLN A 231 -8.77 -14.93 16.93
CA GLN A 231 -7.46 -15.29 16.41
C GLN A 231 -7.69 -16.26 15.24
N PHE A 232 -7.39 -15.81 14.02
CA PHE A 232 -7.48 -16.65 12.83
C PHE A 232 -6.40 -17.72 12.82
N GLU A 233 -6.73 -18.86 12.20
CA GLU A 233 -5.78 -19.94 11.93
C GLU A 233 -4.87 -19.57 10.75
N ALA A 234 -3.69 -20.19 10.68
CA ALA A 234 -2.81 -20.04 9.55
C ALA A 234 -3.42 -20.74 8.32
N PRO A 235 -3.50 -20.08 7.15
CA PRO A 235 -3.86 -20.72 5.90
C PRO A 235 -2.89 -21.86 5.51
N PRO A 236 -3.37 -22.89 4.78
CA PRO A 236 -4.77 -23.10 4.38
C PRO A 236 -5.65 -23.53 5.55
N VAL A 237 -6.84 -22.94 5.66
CA VAL A 237 -7.82 -23.29 6.70
C VAL A 237 -8.80 -24.35 6.19
N ALA A 238 -9.31 -25.20 7.08
CA ALA A 238 -10.30 -26.20 6.71
C ALA A 238 -11.61 -25.56 6.21
N SER A 239 -12.34 -26.25 5.33
CA SER A 239 -13.61 -25.75 4.80
C SER A 239 -14.60 -25.38 5.93
N GLY A 240 -15.27 -24.23 5.78
CA GLY A 240 -16.18 -23.68 6.78
C GLY A 240 -15.52 -22.95 7.96
N ARG A 241 -14.18 -22.97 8.08
CA ARG A 241 -13.46 -22.19 9.09
C ARG A 241 -13.24 -20.74 8.62
N PRO A 242 -13.14 -19.77 9.57
CA PRO A 242 -12.69 -18.42 9.27
C PRO A 242 -11.34 -18.43 8.55
N ASP A 243 -11.22 -17.67 7.46
CA ASP A 243 -10.05 -17.62 6.60
C ASP A 243 -9.50 -16.18 6.55
N PRO A 244 -8.28 -15.93 7.05
CA PRO A 244 -7.72 -14.59 7.10
C PRO A 244 -7.36 -14.00 5.73
N ASN A 245 -7.43 -14.76 4.63
CA ASN A 245 -7.22 -14.23 3.28
C ASN A 245 -8.40 -13.38 2.77
N PHE A 246 -9.55 -13.48 3.42
CA PHE A 246 -10.76 -12.74 3.06
C PHE A 246 -11.16 -11.77 4.16
N PHE A 247 -11.88 -10.71 3.78
CA PHE A 247 -12.33 -9.70 4.73
C PHE A 247 -13.37 -10.24 5.71
N ALA A 248 -13.54 -9.59 6.86
CA ALA A 248 -14.56 -9.97 7.84
C ALA A 248 -15.79 -9.04 7.75
N PRO A 249 -17.02 -9.58 7.68
CA PRO A 249 -18.21 -8.74 7.56
C PRO A 249 -18.49 -7.88 8.79
N PHE A 250 -18.88 -6.62 8.57
CA PHE A 250 -19.62 -5.86 9.58
C PHE A 250 -20.96 -6.55 9.88
N MET A 251 -21.38 -6.49 11.14
CA MET A 251 -22.65 -7.04 11.61
C MET A 251 -23.42 -6.01 12.42
N VAL A 252 -24.75 -6.16 12.43
CA VAL A 252 -25.61 -5.46 13.40
C VAL A 252 -25.13 -5.80 14.81
N GLY A 253 -24.89 -4.78 15.63
CA GLY A 253 -24.27 -4.91 16.95
C GLY A 253 -22.79 -4.50 17.00
N ASP A 254 -22.11 -4.33 15.86
CA ASP A 254 -20.73 -3.83 15.86
C ASP A 254 -20.69 -2.35 16.22
N TYR A 255 -19.77 -2.00 17.12
CA TYR A 255 -19.46 -0.62 17.42
C TYR A 255 -18.38 -0.14 16.47
N ILE A 256 -18.70 0.86 15.66
CA ILE A 256 -17.79 1.42 14.68
C ILE A 256 -17.54 2.90 14.94
N THR A 257 -16.37 3.36 14.55
CA THR A 257 -16.03 4.76 14.33
C THR A 257 -15.87 4.94 12.83
N TYR A 258 -16.57 5.88 12.22
CA TYR A 258 -16.46 6.15 10.78
C TYR A 258 -16.12 7.62 10.53
N SER A 259 -15.38 7.87 9.46
CA SER A 259 -15.07 9.20 8.95
C SER A 259 -15.46 9.28 7.48
N GLY A 260 -16.12 10.37 7.08
CA GLY A 260 -16.71 10.50 5.75
C GLY A 260 -17.25 11.89 5.45
N VAL A 261 -17.88 12.02 4.29
CA VAL A 261 -18.52 13.26 3.83
C VAL A 261 -20.03 13.07 3.69
N TYR A 262 -20.80 14.07 4.09
CA TYR A 262 -22.24 14.14 3.80
C TYR A 262 -22.47 14.39 2.32
N VAL A 263 -23.08 13.40 1.68
CA VAL A 263 -23.51 13.45 0.27
C VAL A 263 -25.00 13.75 0.16
N ASP A 264 -25.76 13.52 1.24
CA ASP A 264 -27.15 13.93 1.41
C ASP A 264 -27.43 14.29 2.89
N THR A 265 -28.65 14.72 3.19
CA THR A 265 -29.14 15.25 4.47
C THR A 265 -28.85 14.32 5.67
N ASN A 266 -28.80 13.01 5.46
CA ASN A 266 -28.44 12.04 6.50
C ASN A 266 -27.68 10.82 5.91
N LEU A 267 -26.88 11.05 4.87
CA LEU A 267 -26.06 10.00 4.24
C LEU A 267 -24.61 10.44 4.20
N VAL A 268 -23.77 9.64 4.85
CA VAL A 268 -22.32 9.80 4.89
C VAL A 268 -21.69 8.78 3.95
N ALA A 269 -20.92 9.27 2.98
CA ALA A 269 -20.00 8.47 2.19
C ALA A 269 -18.67 8.38 2.94
N ALA A 270 -18.42 7.22 3.55
CA ALA A 270 -17.27 6.97 4.40
C ALA A 270 -16.04 6.58 3.57
N TYR A 271 -14.92 7.26 3.84
CA TYR A 271 -13.59 6.90 3.34
C TYR A 271 -12.81 6.08 4.36
N SER A 272 -13.24 6.05 5.64
CA SER A 272 -12.64 5.20 6.66
C SER A 272 -13.67 4.73 7.67
N ILE A 273 -13.56 3.47 8.07
CA ILE A 273 -14.37 2.85 9.12
C ILE A 273 -13.47 1.95 9.96
N GLU A 274 -13.47 2.17 11.26
CA GLU A 274 -12.80 1.32 12.24
C GLU A 274 -13.84 0.63 13.13
N ALA A 275 -13.84 -0.71 13.11
CA ALA A 275 -14.60 -1.52 14.04
C ALA A 275 -13.84 -1.70 15.35
N ASN A 276 -14.53 -1.56 16.49
CA ASN A 276 -13.99 -1.94 17.80
C ASN A 276 -13.97 -3.47 17.95
N LEU A 277 -13.11 -4.12 17.16
CA LEU A 277 -12.91 -5.56 17.09
C LEU A 277 -11.41 -5.88 17.19
N GLY A 278 -11.08 -6.94 17.94
CA GLY A 278 -9.72 -7.45 18.12
C GLY A 278 -9.47 -8.68 17.27
N PHE A 279 -9.25 -8.51 15.97
CA PHE A 279 -8.99 -9.61 15.04
C PHE A 279 -7.49 -9.76 14.75
N TYR A 280 -6.96 -10.95 14.99
CA TYR A 280 -5.52 -11.24 14.90
C TYR A 280 -5.26 -12.39 13.93
N THR A 281 -4.15 -12.33 13.20
CA THR A 281 -3.71 -13.38 12.29
C THR A 281 -2.72 -14.31 12.99
N ALA A 282 -2.64 -15.56 12.55
CA ALA A 282 -1.83 -16.57 13.21
C ALA A 282 -0.34 -16.15 13.31
N PRO A 283 0.28 -16.27 14.49
CA PRO A 283 1.66 -15.81 14.72
C PRO A 283 2.68 -16.39 13.73
N GLY A 284 3.52 -15.52 13.16
CA GLY A 284 4.60 -15.89 12.26
C GLY A 284 4.15 -16.37 10.88
N THR A 285 2.87 -16.17 10.52
CA THR A 285 2.30 -16.68 9.27
C THR A 285 1.67 -15.58 8.41
N LYS A 286 1.37 -15.91 7.16
CA LYS A 286 0.67 -15.01 6.22
C LYS A 286 -0.83 -15.32 6.19
N PRO A 287 -1.72 -14.32 6.02
CA PRO A 287 -1.42 -12.89 5.90
C PRO A 287 -1.23 -12.19 7.25
N VAL A 288 -0.58 -11.02 7.22
CA VAL A 288 -0.57 -10.04 8.32
C VAL A 288 -1.14 -8.74 7.77
N TYR A 289 -1.95 -8.04 8.56
CA TYR A 289 -2.48 -6.73 8.18
C TYR A 289 -1.95 -5.66 9.11
N LEU A 290 -1.70 -4.49 8.54
CA LEU A 290 -1.17 -3.33 9.21
C LEU A 290 -2.19 -2.20 9.13
N ALA A 291 -2.05 -1.25 10.03
CA ALA A 291 -2.77 0.01 10.00
C ALA A 291 -1.81 1.08 10.50
N ILE A 292 -1.68 2.17 9.77
CA ILE A 292 -1.09 3.39 10.32
C ILE A 292 -2.23 4.25 10.87
N THR A 293 -2.07 4.72 12.10
CA THR A 293 -3.05 5.56 12.80
C THR A 293 -2.55 6.98 13.01
N GLU A 294 -1.24 7.17 12.92
CA GLU A 294 -0.59 8.47 13.07
C GLU A 294 0.68 8.50 12.22
N ALA A 295 0.84 9.54 11.41
CA ALA A 295 2.05 9.80 10.64
C ALA A 295 2.32 11.31 10.66
N GLN A 296 3.44 11.70 11.27
CA GLN A 296 3.86 13.08 11.43
C GLN A 296 5.38 13.16 11.25
N PHE A 297 5.85 14.20 10.57
CA PHE A 297 7.26 14.57 10.49
C PHE A 297 7.49 15.91 11.17
N GLY A 298 8.48 15.94 12.04
CA GLY A 298 9.10 17.19 12.47
C GLY A 298 10.01 17.71 11.36
N ILE A 299 9.73 18.90 10.86
CA ILE A 299 10.56 19.52 9.82
C ILE A 299 11.79 20.11 10.48
N VAL A 300 12.95 19.54 10.18
CA VAL A 300 14.25 20.04 10.66
C VAL A 300 14.80 21.02 9.63
N GLY A 301 14.59 22.31 9.87
CA GLY A 301 15.04 23.40 9.00
C GLY A 301 15.83 24.46 9.76
N ASN A 302 15.24 25.66 9.87
CA ASN A 302 15.92 26.81 10.45
C ASN A 302 16.36 26.59 11.91
N PRO A 303 17.67 26.76 12.25
CA PRO A 303 18.18 26.54 13.60
C PRO A 303 17.71 27.58 14.63
N ALA A 304 17.02 28.65 14.21
CA ALA A 304 16.34 29.59 15.10
C ALA A 304 15.05 29.01 15.71
N GLY A 305 14.56 27.88 15.19
CA GLY A 305 13.37 27.20 15.67
C GLY A 305 13.65 25.94 16.48
N GLU A 306 12.69 25.57 17.32
CA GLU A 306 12.60 24.28 18.01
C GLU A 306 11.86 23.27 17.14
N PHE A 307 12.42 22.06 17.00
CA PHE A 307 11.87 21.02 16.14
C PHE A 307 10.93 20.10 16.92
N ALA A 308 9.79 19.78 16.34
CA ALA A 308 8.89 18.75 16.84
C ALA A 308 9.41 17.36 16.51
N GLN A 309 8.98 16.35 17.29
CA GLN A 309 9.37 14.96 17.05
C GLN A 309 8.53 14.31 15.94
N THR A 310 9.20 13.58 15.06
CA THR A 310 8.62 12.68 14.06
C THR A 310 7.92 11.51 14.76
N ARG A 311 6.71 11.18 14.31
CA ARG A 311 5.89 10.13 14.94
C ARG A 311 5.15 9.32 13.89
N ILE A 312 5.44 8.02 13.83
CA ILE A 312 4.73 7.07 12.97
C ILE A 312 4.28 5.89 13.83
N GLU A 313 2.97 5.69 13.93
CA GLU A 313 2.38 4.69 14.82
C GLU A 313 1.22 3.96 14.17
N GLY A 314 0.99 2.75 14.66
CA GLY A 314 -0.08 1.93 14.12
C GLY A 314 -0.29 0.63 14.87
N TYR A 315 -1.00 -0.28 14.21
CA TYR A 315 -1.31 -1.61 14.68
C TYR A 315 -0.92 -2.68 13.64
N THR A 316 -0.71 -3.90 14.14
CA THR A 316 -0.54 -5.12 13.34
C THR A 316 -1.45 -6.22 13.88
N THR A 317 -1.96 -7.08 13.00
CA THR A 317 -2.71 -8.28 13.38
C THR A 317 -1.82 -9.40 13.92
N ASP A 318 -0.51 -9.31 13.73
CA ASP A 318 0.48 -10.23 14.30
C ASP A 318 1.58 -9.47 15.03
N GLN A 319 1.51 -9.48 16.35
CA GLN A 319 2.46 -8.82 17.24
C GLN A 319 3.79 -9.56 17.41
N THR A 320 3.94 -10.75 16.83
CA THR A 320 5.15 -11.57 16.94
C THR A 320 6.19 -11.28 15.86
N GLN A 321 5.82 -10.49 14.85
CA GLN A 321 6.70 -10.06 13.77
C GLN A 321 7.03 -8.58 13.87
N ASN A 322 8.27 -8.21 13.58
CA ASN A 322 8.67 -6.81 13.54
C ASN A 322 8.00 -6.08 12.37
N VAL A 323 7.71 -4.80 12.59
CA VAL A 323 7.22 -3.89 11.55
C VAL A 323 8.36 -2.98 11.16
N GLU A 324 8.70 -2.95 9.87
CA GLU A 324 9.63 -2.00 9.30
C GLU A 324 8.87 -0.76 8.82
N VAL A 325 9.39 0.42 9.15
CA VAL A 325 8.82 1.71 8.79
C VAL A 325 9.75 2.38 7.79
N TYR A 326 9.19 2.87 6.70
CA TYR A 326 9.87 3.44 5.55
C TYR A 326 9.32 4.84 5.25
N ALA A 327 10.20 5.74 4.83
CA ALA A 327 9.83 6.93 4.07
C ALA A 327 9.86 6.57 2.57
N LEU A 328 8.91 7.07 1.80
CA LEU A 328 8.82 6.82 0.35
C LEU A 328 9.34 8.04 -0.42
N ASP A 329 10.57 7.98 -0.89
CA ASP A 329 11.19 9.10 -1.60
C ASP A 329 10.86 8.98 -3.10
N VAL A 330 10.32 10.04 -3.71
CA VAL A 330 9.91 10.05 -5.12
C VAL A 330 10.94 10.77 -5.98
N ASP A 331 11.35 10.15 -7.07
CA ASP A 331 12.20 10.80 -8.07
C ASP A 331 11.39 11.88 -8.85
N PRO A 332 11.85 13.13 -8.88
CA PRO A 332 11.08 14.25 -9.41
C PRO A 332 10.87 14.22 -10.93
N CYS A 333 11.61 13.39 -11.67
CA CYS A 333 11.53 13.33 -13.12
C CYS A 333 10.82 12.07 -13.63
N THR A 334 11.03 10.94 -12.95
CA THR A 334 10.49 9.64 -13.36
C THR A 334 9.26 9.24 -12.56
N GLY A 335 9.03 9.84 -11.38
CA GLY A 335 7.98 9.42 -10.45
C GLY A 335 8.29 8.11 -9.74
N VAL A 336 9.49 7.54 -9.94
CA VAL A 336 9.88 6.28 -9.29
C VAL A 336 9.99 6.50 -7.79
N THR A 337 9.22 5.72 -7.04
CA THR A 337 9.29 5.68 -5.58
C THR A 337 10.40 4.75 -5.12
N THR A 338 11.21 5.22 -4.18
CA THR A 338 12.26 4.46 -3.51
C THR A 338 11.99 4.39 -2.02
N GLU A 339 12.24 3.23 -1.43
CA GLU A 339 11.97 2.97 -0.02
C GLU A 339 13.21 3.26 0.82
N ARG A 340 13.10 4.22 1.74
CA ARG A 340 14.16 4.51 2.72
C ARG A 340 13.74 3.99 4.09
N LEU A 341 14.42 2.92 4.53
CA LEU A 341 14.18 2.32 5.84
C LEU A 341 14.49 3.33 6.95
N LEU A 342 13.50 3.60 7.80
CA LEU A 342 13.61 4.47 8.96
C LEU A 342 13.94 3.66 10.22
N SER A 343 13.23 2.55 10.43
CA SER A 343 13.44 1.67 11.59
C SER A 343 12.73 0.33 11.46
N SER A 344 13.13 -0.63 12.29
CA SER A 344 12.39 -1.86 12.58
C SER A 344 11.89 -1.80 14.01
N VAL A 345 10.58 -1.81 14.21
CA VAL A 345 9.91 -1.65 15.51
C VAL A 345 9.23 -2.94 15.93
N VAL A 346 9.28 -3.22 17.24
CA VAL A 346 8.65 -4.40 17.84
C VAL A 346 7.24 -4.04 18.32
N PRO A 347 6.18 -4.72 17.84
CA PRO A 347 4.83 -4.49 18.32
C PRO A 347 4.65 -4.91 19.79
N ARG A 348 3.66 -4.30 20.45
CA ARG A 348 3.30 -4.63 21.84
C ARG A 348 2.67 -6.03 21.92
N PRO A 349 3.12 -6.91 22.83
CA PRO A 349 2.59 -8.26 22.97
C PRO A 349 1.18 -8.30 23.59
N ASP A 350 0.87 -7.40 24.52
CA ASP A 350 -0.36 -7.39 25.32
C ASP A 350 -0.97 -5.98 25.47
N GLY A 351 -2.20 -5.92 26.01
CA GLY A 351 -2.96 -4.69 26.19
C GLY A 351 -3.46 -4.16 24.85
N ARG A 352 -2.95 -3.00 24.41
CA ARG A 352 -3.06 -2.53 23.00
C ARG A 352 -2.18 -3.42 22.10
N ARG A 353 -2.51 -4.72 22.08
CA ARG A 353 -1.77 -5.78 21.40
C ARG A 353 -1.64 -5.44 19.92
N GLY A 354 -0.45 -5.64 19.38
CA GLY A 354 -0.12 -5.28 18.00
C GLY A 354 0.20 -3.80 17.80
N GLN A 355 0.09 -2.93 18.81
CA GLN A 355 0.50 -1.54 18.65
C GLN A 355 2.01 -1.44 18.46
N TRP A 356 2.45 -0.72 17.43
CA TRP A 356 3.85 -0.40 17.17
C TRP A 356 4.04 1.12 17.09
N ARG A 357 5.24 1.61 17.43
CA ARG A 357 5.54 3.04 17.48
C ARG A 357 6.97 3.32 17.04
N TYR A 358 7.12 4.26 16.13
CA TYR A 358 8.37 4.87 15.74
C TYR A 358 8.38 6.34 16.17
N ARG A 359 9.36 6.70 17.00
CA ARG A 359 9.58 8.06 17.54
C ARG A 359 11.10 8.28 17.67
N PRO A 360 11.78 8.68 16.60
CA PRO A 360 13.24 8.82 16.61
C PRO A 360 13.70 10.00 17.46
N THR A 361 14.98 9.98 17.84
CA THR A 361 15.69 11.14 18.38
C THR A 361 17.16 10.99 17.95
N PRO A 362 17.73 11.90 17.15
CA PRO A 362 17.13 13.11 16.57
C PRO A 362 16.13 12.80 15.44
N ASP A 363 15.41 13.84 14.98
CA ASP A 363 14.50 13.76 13.84
C ASP A 363 15.21 13.48 12.51
N ILE A 364 14.45 12.94 11.57
CA ILE A 364 14.96 12.42 10.30
C ILE A 364 14.73 13.42 9.16
N THR A 365 15.75 13.60 8.33
CA THR A 365 15.67 14.38 7.10
C THR A 365 16.18 13.57 5.90
N PRO A 366 15.73 13.89 4.68
CA PRO A 366 14.58 14.76 4.39
C PRO A 366 13.26 14.10 4.81
N SER A 367 12.20 14.89 4.93
CA SER A 367 10.83 14.36 5.09
C SER A 367 10.34 13.75 3.78
N SER A 368 9.35 12.87 3.86
CA SER A 368 8.64 12.34 2.69
C SER A 368 7.15 12.68 2.78
N ARG A 369 6.48 12.67 1.63
CA ARG A 369 5.03 12.83 1.53
C ARG A 369 4.26 11.58 1.94
N GLU A 370 4.89 10.41 1.85
CA GLU A 370 4.24 9.13 2.14
C GLU A 370 5.14 8.26 3.01
N VAL A 371 4.48 7.43 3.83
CA VAL A 371 5.15 6.45 4.67
C VAL A 371 4.59 5.06 4.39
N LEU A 372 5.46 4.07 4.54
CA LEU A 372 5.14 2.66 4.40
C LEU A 372 5.47 1.94 5.71
N ALA A 373 4.53 1.17 6.24
CA ALA A 373 4.79 0.14 7.23
C ALA A 373 4.75 -1.22 6.54
N ARG A 374 5.72 -2.10 6.80
CA ARG A 374 5.82 -3.43 6.19
C ARG A 374 6.23 -4.50 7.21
N VAL A 375 5.66 -5.69 7.08
CA VAL A 375 6.17 -6.93 7.66
C VAL A 375 6.78 -7.74 6.50
N PRO A 376 8.11 -7.74 6.31
CA PRO A 376 8.73 -8.29 5.08
C PRO A 376 8.41 -9.76 4.83
N SER A 377 8.37 -10.55 5.89
CA SER A 377 8.02 -11.97 5.86
C SER A 377 6.57 -12.24 5.52
N ALA A 378 5.71 -11.21 5.47
CA ALA A 378 4.26 -11.36 5.38
C ALA A 378 3.61 -10.83 4.09
N SER A 379 4.38 -10.24 3.17
CA SER A 379 3.83 -9.64 1.95
C SER A 379 3.15 -10.69 1.04
N MET A 380 1.89 -10.44 0.67
CA MET A 380 1.11 -11.20 -0.31
C MET A 380 -0.14 -10.43 -0.75
N VAL A 381 -0.65 -10.69 -1.96
CA VAL A 381 -1.99 -10.23 -2.36
C VAL A 381 -3.02 -11.19 -1.78
N ASN A 382 -4.00 -10.68 -1.04
CA ASN A 382 -5.04 -11.49 -0.42
C ASN A 382 -6.20 -11.79 -1.40
N GLY A 383 -7.21 -12.54 -0.94
CA GLY A 383 -8.36 -12.94 -1.77
C GLY A 383 -9.23 -11.78 -2.27
N ASN A 384 -9.08 -10.60 -1.67
CA ASN A 384 -9.79 -9.36 -2.00
C ASN A 384 -8.96 -8.39 -2.84
N GLY A 385 -7.70 -8.71 -3.12
CA GLY A 385 -6.81 -7.89 -3.93
C GLY A 385 -6.07 -6.77 -3.18
N ILE A 386 -6.07 -6.76 -1.83
CA ILE A 386 -5.18 -5.91 -1.03
C ILE A 386 -3.84 -6.63 -0.83
N THR A 387 -2.74 -5.89 -0.90
CA THR A 387 -1.42 -6.41 -0.53
C THR A 387 -1.27 -6.43 0.99
N ALA A 388 -1.56 -7.58 1.60
CA ALA A 388 -1.26 -7.86 3.00
C ALA A 388 0.25 -7.75 3.27
N GLY A 389 0.60 -7.52 4.53
CA GLY A 389 1.95 -7.32 5.01
C GLY A 389 2.50 -5.91 4.78
N GLN A 390 1.72 -5.00 4.21
CA GLN A 390 2.09 -3.60 4.04
C GLN A 390 0.93 -2.64 4.28
N TYR A 391 1.25 -1.39 4.59
CA TYR A 391 0.33 -0.27 4.64
C TYR A 391 1.05 1.00 4.21
N VAL A 392 0.57 1.66 3.17
CA VAL A 392 1.08 2.95 2.68
C VAL A 392 0.05 4.02 3.01
N GLN A 393 0.48 5.23 3.38
CA GLN A 393 -0.42 6.37 3.38
C GLN A 393 0.33 7.67 3.14
N PRO A 394 -0.36 8.68 2.59
CA PRO A 394 0.12 10.04 2.64
C PRO A 394 0.17 10.55 4.07
N ILE A 395 1.08 11.49 4.29
CA ILE A 395 1.15 12.29 5.49
C ILE A 395 0.16 13.43 5.28
N MET A 396 -0.83 13.52 6.16
CA MET A 396 -1.78 14.62 6.15
C MET A 396 -1.03 15.93 6.40
N ASP A 397 -1.53 17.05 5.87
CA ASP A 397 -0.76 18.29 5.87
C ASP A 397 -0.50 18.85 7.29
N ASP A 398 -1.39 18.57 8.24
CA ASP A 398 -1.20 18.84 9.68
C ASP A 398 -0.16 17.91 10.33
N GLY A 399 0.28 16.87 9.62
CA GLY A 399 1.37 15.99 10.00
C GLY A 399 2.76 16.55 9.71
N PHE A 400 2.89 17.66 8.96
CA PHE A 400 4.16 18.36 8.80
C PHE A 400 4.29 19.48 9.82
N ILE A 401 5.06 19.24 10.87
CA ILE A 401 5.21 20.17 11.99
C ILE A 401 6.47 21.00 11.77
N PHE A 402 6.27 22.28 11.42
CA PHE A 402 7.37 23.23 11.18
C PHE A 402 7.99 23.73 12.50
N PRO A 403 9.24 24.22 12.46
CA PRO A 403 9.92 24.72 13.66
C PRO A 403 9.21 25.93 14.30
N GLU A 404 9.15 25.96 15.63
CA GLU A 404 8.61 27.09 16.40
C GLU A 404 9.72 28.03 16.88
N LEU A 405 9.50 29.35 16.84
CA LEU A 405 10.53 30.34 17.20
C LEU A 405 10.99 30.20 18.67
N VAL A 406 12.30 30.05 18.89
CA VAL A 406 12.88 29.93 20.25
C VAL A 406 13.03 31.28 20.95
N LEU A 407 13.36 32.33 20.19
CA LEU A 407 13.63 33.67 20.73
C LEU A 407 12.46 34.62 20.45
N PHE A 408 11.54 34.74 21.40
CA PHE A 408 10.35 35.58 21.28
C PHE A 408 10.69 37.05 20.95
N GLY A 409 9.94 37.62 20.00
CA GLY A 409 10.12 39.00 19.53
C GLY A 409 11.05 39.15 18.31
N ASN A 410 11.77 38.10 17.93
CA ASN A 410 12.44 38.03 16.64
C ASN A 410 11.44 37.78 15.49
N PRO A 411 11.84 37.98 14.22
CA PRO A 411 11.06 37.50 13.08
C PRO A 411 10.65 36.03 13.23
N GLU A 412 9.39 35.72 12.95
CA GLU A 412 8.89 34.35 12.97
C GLU A 412 9.60 33.48 11.94
N VAL A 413 9.75 32.19 12.27
CA VAL A 413 10.38 31.22 11.38
C VAL A 413 9.41 30.90 10.24
N VAL A 414 9.86 31.11 9.01
CA VAL A 414 9.08 30.77 7.81
C VAL A 414 8.92 29.27 7.68
N PHE A 415 7.86 28.83 6.99
CA PHE A 415 7.74 27.42 6.67
C PHE A 415 8.81 27.03 5.66
N ASP A 416 9.74 26.17 6.10
CA ASP A 416 10.88 25.66 5.35
C ASP A 416 10.42 24.60 4.32
N PHE A 417 9.66 25.03 3.31
CA PHE A 417 9.20 24.14 2.22
C PHE A 417 10.35 23.53 1.41
N ASP A 418 11.57 24.08 1.53
CA ASP A 418 12.80 23.55 0.96
C ASP A 418 13.13 22.14 1.50
N GLU A 419 12.70 21.81 2.73
CA GLU A 419 12.88 20.51 3.37
C GLU A 419 11.84 19.46 2.96
N LEU A 420 10.93 19.81 2.04
CA LEU A 420 9.91 18.94 1.45
C LEU A 420 10.25 18.69 -0.03
N PRO A 421 11.02 17.62 -0.36
CA PRO A 421 11.58 17.45 -1.70
C PRO A 421 10.56 17.40 -2.83
N TRP A 422 9.36 16.86 -2.58
CA TRP A 422 8.31 16.79 -3.61
C TRP A 422 7.74 18.17 -3.97
N LEU A 423 7.80 19.14 -3.06
CA LEU A 423 7.43 20.53 -3.34
C LEU A 423 8.59 21.28 -4.02
N ALA A 424 9.80 21.12 -3.49
CA ALA A 424 10.99 21.86 -3.92
C ALA A 424 11.55 21.37 -5.26
N LYS A 425 11.38 20.09 -5.59
CA LYS A 425 11.96 19.44 -6.78
C LYS A 425 10.90 18.90 -7.74
N GLY A 426 9.75 18.45 -7.22
CA GLY A 426 8.70 17.82 -8.00
C GLY A 426 8.46 16.35 -7.64
N ALA A 427 7.50 15.71 -8.30
CA ALA A 427 7.02 14.36 -7.98
C ALA A 427 6.88 13.44 -9.21
N GLY A 428 7.52 13.78 -10.34
CA GLY A 428 7.44 12.98 -11.57
C GLY A 428 6.13 13.18 -12.34
N PRO A 429 5.84 12.31 -13.32
CA PRO A 429 4.63 12.41 -14.15
C PRO A 429 3.34 12.30 -13.30
N TRP A 430 2.39 13.19 -13.53
CA TRP A 430 1.03 13.06 -12.99
C TRP A 430 0.17 12.18 -13.91
N LEU A 431 -0.07 10.94 -13.51
CA LEU A 431 -0.84 9.98 -14.30
C LEU A 431 -2.32 9.91 -13.90
N GLY A 432 -2.76 10.75 -12.96
CA GLY A 432 -4.04 10.62 -12.28
C GLY A 432 -3.90 9.81 -10.99
N GLY A 433 -4.84 10.03 -10.06
CA GLY A 433 -4.77 9.45 -8.71
C GLY A 433 -6.14 9.09 -8.13
N ILE A 434 -7.14 8.90 -9.00
CA ILE A 434 -8.51 8.60 -8.59
C ILE A 434 -8.74 7.08 -8.72
N PRO A 435 -8.93 6.35 -7.61
CA PRO A 435 -9.21 4.91 -7.66
C PRO A 435 -10.40 4.57 -8.56
N GLY A 436 -10.22 3.55 -9.40
CA GLY A 436 -11.22 3.10 -10.37
C GLY A 436 -11.27 3.92 -11.67
N ALA A 437 -10.58 5.07 -11.74
CA ALA A 437 -10.34 5.77 -13.00
C ALA A 437 -9.10 5.19 -13.69
N ALA A 438 -9.09 5.22 -15.03
CA ALA A 438 -7.90 4.85 -15.78
C ALA A 438 -6.82 5.93 -15.59
N GLU A 439 -5.61 5.51 -15.24
CA GLU A 439 -4.44 6.39 -15.25
C GLU A 439 -3.98 6.65 -16.69
N ASP A 440 -3.46 7.85 -16.91
CA ASP A 440 -2.84 8.22 -18.17
C ASP A 440 -1.51 7.48 -18.35
N LEU A 441 -1.19 7.16 -19.60
CA LEU A 441 0.08 6.52 -19.94
C LEU A 441 1.26 7.50 -19.96
N ASN A 442 0.96 8.78 -20.16
CA ASN A 442 1.92 9.88 -20.14
C ASN A 442 1.23 11.10 -19.53
N GLY A 443 1.80 11.63 -18.46
CA GLY A 443 1.33 12.81 -17.78
C GLY A 443 2.34 13.96 -17.80
N PRO A 444 1.92 15.20 -17.55
CA PRO A 444 2.87 16.29 -17.32
C PRO A 444 3.68 16.02 -16.04
N ILE A 445 4.94 16.45 -16.04
CA ILE A 445 5.79 16.34 -14.84
C ILE A 445 5.32 17.35 -13.79
N VAL A 446 4.98 16.86 -12.60
CA VAL A 446 4.82 17.66 -11.38
C VAL A 446 6.20 18.20 -11.03
N GLY A 447 6.46 19.45 -11.41
CA GLY A 447 7.70 20.14 -11.09
C GLY A 447 7.66 20.81 -9.72
N ARG A 448 8.71 21.59 -9.43
CA ARG A 448 8.72 22.53 -8.30
C ARG A 448 7.49 23.45 -8.33
N LEU A 449 6.97 23.82 -7.15
CA LEU A 449 5.88 24.79 -7.05
C LEU A 449 6.22 26.11 -7.75
N ASP A 450 5.28 26.64 -8.54
CA ASP A 450 5.40 27.91 -9.26
C ASP A 450 4.14 28.79 -9.12
N PRO A 451 4.20 29.94 -8.42
CA PRO A 451 5.39 30.55 -7.80
C PRO A 451 5.89 29.80 -6.55
N TRP A 452 7.19 29.89 -6.26
CA TRP A 452 7.82 29.24 -5.10
C TRP A 452 7.52 29.96 -3.76
N PRO A 453 6.91 29.28 -2.76
CA PRO A 453 6.60 29.87 -1.45
C PRO A 453 7.80 30.00 -0.51
N GLY A 454 8.87 29.23 -0.69
CA GLY A 454 10.04 29.26 0.19
C GLY A 454 10.95 30.48 0.00
N VAL A 455 11.99 30.57 0.83
CA VAL A 455 12.97 31.67 0.82
C VAL A 455 13.86 31.59 -0.41
N ARG A 456 14.44 30.40 -0.65
CA ARG A 456 15.36 30.13 -1.76
C ARG A 456 14.69 29.15 -2.71
N ALA A 457 14.78 29.40 -4.00
CA ALA A 457 14.28 28.45 -5.00
C ALA A 457 15.50 27.75 -5.62
N ASP A 458 15.89 26.61 -5.06
CA ASP A 458 16.97 25.78 -5.63
C ASP A 458 16.64 25.41 -7.08
N ALA A 459 17.66 25.24 -7.93
CA ALA A 459 17.45 24.95 -9.35
C ALA A 459 16.56 23.72 -9.52
N ALA A 460 15.46 23.88 -10.26
CA ALA A 460 14.56 22.78 -10.56
C ALA A 460 15.34 21.66 -11.29
N PRO A 461 15.06 20.37 -11.00
CA PRO A 461 15.74 19.27 -11.66
C PRO A 461 15.48 19.34 -13.18
N VAL A 462 16.53 19.09 -13.96
CA VAL A 462 16.41 19.00 -15.42
C VAL A 462 15.92 17.60 -15.75
N CYS A 463 14.61 17.49 -15.95
CA CYS A 463 14.01 16.25 -16.42
C CYS A 463 14.19 16.17 -17.94
N ASN A 464 15.14 15.34 -18.38
CA ASN A 464 15.16 14.90 -19.77
C ASN A 464 13.85 14.15 -20.02
N ASN A 465 13.19 14.34 -21.17
CA ASN A 465 12.03 13.54 -21.55
C ASN A 465 12.41 12.05 -21.49
N VAL A 466 12.05 11.38 -20.40
CA VAL A 466 12.21 9.94 -20.26
C VAL A 466 11.12 9.33 -21.11
N ALA A 467 11.50 8.70 -22.23
CA ALA A 467 10.55 7.95 -23.04
C ALA A 467 9.88 6.88 -22.14
N PRO A 468 8.58 6.62 -22.30
CA PRO A 468 7.88 5.65 -21.48
C PRO A 468 8.55 4.27 -21.62
N ALA A 469 8.71 3.57 -20.48
CA ALA A 469 9.48 2.33 -20.44
C ALA A 469 8.72 1.17 -21.11
N VAL A 470 9.42 0.43 -21.97
CA VAL A 470 8.91 -0.80 -22.59
C VAL A 470 9.03 -1.96 -21.59
N PRO A 471 8.00 -2.80 -21.39
CA PRO A 471 8.10 -3.95 -20.50
C PRO A 471 9.11 -4.96 -21.05
N VAL A 472 9.84 -5.63 -20.17
CA VAL A 472 10.74 -6.73 -20.51
C VAL A 472 10.09 -8.02 -20.04
N ALA A 473 9.60 -8.82 -20.98
CA ALA A 473 8.95 -10.08 -20.70
C ALA A 473 9.92 -11.06 -20.00
N ASN A 474 9.41 -11.81 -19.03
CA ASN A 474 10.12 -12.94 -18.42
C ASN A 474 9.15 -14.13 -18.30
N ALA A 475 9.42 -15.19 -19.06
CA ALA A 475 8.61 -16.39 -19.16
C ALA A 475 8.88 -17.41 -18.03
N GLY A 476 9.85 -17.12 -17.15
CA GLY A 476 10.30 -18.03 -16.11
C GLY A 476 11.34 -19.05 -16.60
N PRO A 477 11.85 -19.90 -15.69
CA PRO A 477 12.83 -20.93 -16.04
C PRO A 477 12.18 -22.10 -16.81
N ASP A 478 12.98 -22.82 -17.58
CA ASP A 478 12.57 -24.05 -18.27
C ASP A 478 12.01 -25.10 -17.29
N ILE A 479 10.97 -25.82 -17.74
CA ILE A 479 10.19 -26.75 -16.93
C ILE A 479 10.40 -28.17 -17.45
N SER A 480 10.57 -29.12 -16.54
CA SER A 480 10.53 -30.55 -16.86
C SER A 480 9.36 -31.22 -16.15
N VAL A 481 8.55 -31.99 -16.88
CA VAL A 481 7.36 -32.69 -16.37
C VAL A 481 7.24 -34.09 -16.94
N THR A 482 6.44 -34.95 -16.32
CA THR A 482 6.10 -36.25 -16.91
C THR A 482 4.92 -36.16 -17.89
N VAL A 483 4.80 -37.15 -18.77
CA VAL A 483 3.64 -37.32 -19.65
C VAL A 483 2.32 -37.22 -18.86
N GLY A 484 1.34 -36.49 -19.38
CA GLY A 484 0.02 -36.31 -18.76
C GLY A 484 -0.04 -35.38 -17.54
N GLN A 485 1.08 -34.80 -17.08
CA GLN A 485 1.07 -33.89 -15.93
C GLN A 485 0.47 -32.53 -16.31
N VAL A 486 -0.25 -31.87 -15.38
CA VAL A 486 -0.60 -30.46 -15.53
C VAL A 486 0.65 -29.59 -15.38
N VAL A 487 0.89 -28.73 -16.37
CA VAL A 487 1.96 -27.74 -16.43
C VAL A 487 1.36 -26.38 -16.15
N THR A 488 2.07 -25.57 -15.36
CA THR A 488 1.75 -24.17 -15.11
C THR A 488 2.88 -23.31 -15.67
N LEU A 489 2.54 -22.40 -16.58
CA LEU A 489 3.41 -21.34 -17.09
C LEU A 489 3.12 -20.07 -16.29
N SER A 490 4.16 -19.41 -15.77
CA SER A 490 4.01 -18.21 -14.94
C SER A 490 4.95 -17.12 -15.45
N GLY A 491 4.35 -16.05 -15.99
CA GLY A 491 5.06 -14.93 -16.60
C GLY A 491 5.11 -13.69 -15.70
N ARG A 492 6.13 -12.86 -15.90
CA ARG A 492 6.24 -11.53 -15.26
C ARG A 492 6.90 -10.52 -16.21
N THR A 493 6.98 -9.27 -15.76
CA THR A 493 7.89 -8.27 -16.33
C THR A 493 9.11 -8.12 -15.42
N ASP A 494 10.30 -7.99 -16.00
CA ASP A 494 11.53 -7.63 -15.26
C ASP A 494 11.76 -6.12 -15.23
N THR A 495 10.98 -5.33 -15.98
CA THR A 495 10.98 -3.87 -15.87
C THR A 495 10.30 -3.46 -14.57
N SER A 496 11.03 -2.79 -13.68
CA SER A 496 10.48 -2.20 -12.46
C SER A 496 9.63 -0.96 -12.78
N ASN A 497 8.67 -0.65 -11.91
CA ASN A 497 7.89 0.59 -11.93
C ASN A 497 6.96 0.78 -13.14
N LEU A 498 6.49 -0.32 -13.74
CA LEU A 498 5.36 -0.27 -14.67
C LEU A 498 4.06 -0.61 -13.92
N PRO A 499 3.01 0.24 -13.97
CA PRO A 499 1.73 -0.08 -13.38
C PRO A 499 1.14 -1.35 -14.02
N GLU A 500 0.76 -2.32 -13.20
CA GLU A 500 0.38 -3.66 -13.66
C GLU A 500 -0.84 -3.66 -14.60
N ASN A 501 -1.78 -2.77 -14.37
CA ASN A 501 -2.97 -2.56 -15.20
C ASN A 501 -2.67 -2.04 -16.61
N THR A 502 -1.44 -1.56 -16.87
CA THR A 502 -1.01 -1.11 -18.21
C THR A 502 -0.40 -2.22 -19.05
N LEU A 503 -0.17 -3.39 -18.46
CA LEU A 503 0.49 -4.52 -19.09
C LEU A 503 -0.53 -5.51 -19.64
N THR A 504 -0.26 -5.99 -20.86
CA THR A 504 -0.99 -7.10 -21.46
C THR A 504 -0.06 -8.28 -21.62
N TYR A 505 -0.43 -9.41 -21.02
CA TYR A 505 0.30 -10.68 -21.10
C TYR A 505 -0.40 -11.63 -22.09
N LYS A 506 0.39 -12.24 -22.97
CA LYS A 506 -0.12 -13.24 -23.91
C LYS A 506 0.86 -14.40 -24.04
N TRP A 507 0.36 -15.60 -23.83
CA TRP A 507 1.12 -16.83 -24.05
C TRP A 507 0.79 -17.45 -25.40
N LEU A 508 1.82 -17.89 -26.11
CA LEU A 508 1.70 -18.60 -27.38
C LEU A 508 2.63 -19.81 -27.42
N GLN A 509 2.13 -20.97 -27.84
CA GLN A 509 3.00 -22.09 -28.16
C GLN A 509 3.69 -21.84 -29.51
N THR A 510 5.02 -21.83 -29.53
CA THR A 510 5.83 -21.55 -30.73
C THR A 510 6.44 -22.81 -31.35
N SER A 511 6.59 -23.88 -30.58
CA SER A 511 7.10 -25.16 -31.07
C SER A 511 6.13 -25.83 -32.05
N ALA A 512 6.64 -26.43 -33.12
CA ALA A 512 5.86 -27.28 -34.02
C ALA A 512 5.42 -28.60 -33.33
N GLY A 513 4.21 -29.08 -33.62
CA GLY A 513 3.68 -30.33 -33.06
C GLY A 513 2.24 -30.21 -32.56
N THR A 514 1.86 -31.03 -31.58
CA THR A 514 0.52 -30.99 -30.96
C THR A 514 0.30 -29.63 -30.29
N THR A 515 -0.72 -28.91 -30.76
CA THR A 515 -1.15 -27.65 -30.14
C THR A 515 -1.84 -27.91 -28.81
N MET A 516 -1.34 -27.30 -27.74
CA MET A 516 -1.93 -27.38 -26.42
C MET A 516 -2.96 -26.26 -26.22
N VAL A 517 -4.11 -26.62 -25.64
CA VAL A 517 -5.12 -25.64 -25.23
C VAL A 517 -4.70 -25.05 -23.89
N LEU A 518 -4.35 -23.76 -23.89
CA LEU A 518 -3.96 -23.03 -22.68
C LEU A 518 -5.21 -22.50 -21.97
N SER A 519 -5.30 -22.74 -20.66
CA SER A 519 -6.29 -22.12 -19.77
C SER A 519 -5.60 -21.07 -18.91
N CYS A 520 -5.83 -19.79 -19.23
CA CYS A 520 -5.13 -18.66 -18.64
C CYS A 520 -5.96 -17.90 -17.59
N SER A 521 -5.27 -17.28 -16.64
CA SER A 521 -5.85 -16.31 -15.70
C SER A 521 -6.33 -15.05 -16.42
N THR A 522 -7.21 -14.29 -15.79
CA THR A 522 -7.78 -13.05 -16.35
C THR A 522 -6.71 -12.00 -16.70
N ASP A 523 -5.62 -11.96 -15.93
CA ASP A 523 -4.46 -11.08 -16.17
C ASP A 523 -3.46 -11.64 -17.21
N GLY A 524 -3.69 -12.86 -17.71
CA GLY A 524 -2.83 -13.52 -18.70
C GLY A 524 -1.46 -13.97 -18.19
N LYS A 525 -1.11 -13.72 -16.93
CA LYS A 525 0.22 -14.05 -16.39
C LYS A 525 0.45 -15.54 -16.23
N THR A 526 -0.59 -16.26 -15.80
CA THR A 526 -0.51 -17.68 -15.51
C THR A 526 -1.38 -18.46 -16.49
N CYS A 527 -0.82 -19.44 -17.18
CA CYS A 527 -1.56 -20.35 -18.04
C CYS A 527 -1.27 -21.81 -17.66
N THR A 528 -2.26 -22.67 -17.80
CA THR A 528 -2.14 -24.11 -17.52
C THR A 528 -2.53 -24.96 -18.72
N PHE A 529 -1.89 -26.13 -18.85
CA PHE A 529 -2.26 -27.16 -19.82
C PHE A 529 -1.83 -28.55 -19.33
N THR A 530 -2.37 -29.61 -19.94
CA THR A 530 -1.97 -30.99 -19.64
C THR A 530 -0.90 -31.46 -20.63
N ALA A 531 0.26 -31.89 -20.15
CA ALA A 531 1.34 -32.39 -20.99
C ALA A 531 0.89 -33.57 -21.87
N PRO A 532 1.36 -33.67 -23.12
CA PRO A 532 1.02 -34.76 -24.02
C PRO A 532 1.41 -36.14 -23.46
N GLY A 533 0.75 -37.19 -23.96
CA GLY A 533 0.98 -38.57 -23.54
C GLY A 533 2.30 -39.18 -24.02
N THR A 534 3.08 -38.46 -24.84
CA THR A 534 4.37 -38.90 -25.39
C THR A 534 5.47 -37.91 -25.04
N PRO A 535 6.69 -38.38 -24.70
CA PRO A 535 7.82 -37.51 -24.45
C PRO A 535 8.10 -36.57 -25.63
N THR A 536 8.25 -35.28 -25.35
CA THR A 536 8.50 -34.22 -26.33
C THR A 536 8.99 -32.96 -25.63
N THR A 537 9.64 -32.07 -26.36
CA THR A 537 9.91 -30.71 -25.88
C THR A 537 8.96 -29.74 -26.57
N MET A 538 8.37 -28.84 -25.82
CA MET A 538 7.51 -27.76 -26.31
C MET A 538 8.13 -26.42 -25.93
N GLU A 539 7.84 -25.39 -26.70
CA GLU A 539 8.30 -24.02 -26.43
C GLU A 539 7.08 -23.10 -26.38
N PHE A 540 7.04 -22.28 -25.35
CA PHE A 540 6.01 -21.27 -25.14
C PHE A 540 6.66 -19.89 -25.04
N GLU A 541 6.11 -18.92 -25.74
CA GLU A 541 6.53 -17.53 -25.73
C GLU A 541 5.52 -16.70 -24.92
N LEU A 542 6.03 -15.95 -23.96
CA LEU A 542 5.32 -14.89 -23.28
C LEU A 542 5.59 -13.57 -24.00
N GLN A 543 4.53 -12.90 -24.45
CA GLN A 543 4.58 -11.52 -24.92
C GLN A 543 4.01 -10.61 -23.84
N VAL A 544 4.75 -9.55 -23.50
CA VAL A 544 4.31 -8.50 -22.59
C VAL A 544 4.32 -7.18 -23.34
N SER A 545 3.21 -6.46 -23.33
CA SER A 545 3.08 -5.18 -24.03
C SER A 545 2.41 -4.12 -23.19
N ASN A 546 2.79 -2.87 -23.43
CA ASN A 546 2.07 -1.67 -23.02
C ASN A 546 1.98 -0.70 -24.21
N ALA A 547 1.52 0.53 -23.97
CA ALA A 547 1.45 1.54 -25.02
C ALA A 547 2.81 2.04 -25.52
N ALA A 548 3.89 1.84 -24.74
CA ALA A 548 5.24 2.21 -25.12
C ALA A 548 5.89 1.19 -26.07
N GLY A 549 5.47 -0.08 -26.02
CA GLY A 549 5.98 -1.15 -26.88
C GLY A 549 5.67 -2.54 -26.37
N ASN A 550 6.37 -3.54 -26.93
CA ASN A 550 6.26 -4.93 -26.51
C ASN A 550 7.64 -5.59 -26.40
N SER A 551 7.71 -6.65 -25.60
CA SER A 551 8.84 -7.56 -25.51
C SER A 551 8.32 -9.00 -25.41
N ALA A 552 9.20 -9.96 -25.70
CA ALA A 552 8.87 -11.38 -25.66
C ALA A 552 10.00 -12.18 -25.01
N ASP A 553 9.64 -13.23 -24.29
CA ASP A 553 10.56 -14.20 -23.70
C ASP A 553 10.00 -15.62 -23.81
N LYS A 554 10.85 -16.64 -23.76
CA LYS A 554 10.49 -18.04 -24.03
C LYS A 554 10.83 -18.97 -22.89
N VAL A 555 10.00 -19.99 -22.71
CA VAL A 555 10.22 -21.09 -21.79
C VAL A 555 10.08 -22.43 -22.50
N ALA A 556 11.03 -23.33 -22.30
CA ALA A 556 10.97 -24.70 -22.79
C ALA A 556 10.31 -25.62 -21.75
N VAL A 557 9.36 -26.43 -22.21
CA VAL A 557 8.72 -27.49 -21.41
C VAL A 557 9.17 -28.84 -21.95
N SER A 558 10.03 -29.53 -21.20
CA SER A 558 10.50 -30.87 -21.50
C SER A 558 9.60 -31.93 -20.86
N VAL A 559 8.81 -32.61 -21.68
CA VAL A 559 7.94 -33.71 -21.28
C VAL A 559 8.71 -35.00 -21.43
N VAL A 560 8.93 -35.70 -20.31
CA VAL A 560 9.69 -36.94 -20.25
C VAL A 560 8.82 -38.10 -19.76
N ALA A 561 9.23 -39.34 -20.02
CA ALA A 561 8.54 -40.50 -19.49
C ALA A 561 8.66 -40.59 -17.95
N SER A 562 9.77 -40.10 -17.40
CA SER A 562 10.02 -40.04 -15.96
C SER A 562 11.01 -38.91 -15.66
N LEU A 563 10.78 -38.16 -14.58
CA LEU A 563 11.73 -37.14 -14.12
C LEU A 563 13.01 -37.78 -13.57
N PRO A 564 14.18 -37.13 -13.75
CA PRO A 564 15.42 -37.55 -13.14
C PRO A 564 15.31 -37.51 -11.61
N ASP A 565 15.87 -38.52 -10.95
CA ASP A 565 15.86 -38.62 -9.50
C ASP A 565 17.08 -37.90 -8.89
N THR A 566 16.90 -37.26 -7.76
CA THR A 566 17.95 -36.67 -6.92
C THR A 566 17.99 -37.40 -5.59
N ILE A 567 19.18 -37.84 -5.17
CA ILE A 567 19.39 -38.54 -3.90
C ILE A 567 19.98 -37.56 -2.88
N THR A 568 19.45 -37.56 -1.66
CA THR A 568 20.01 -36.84 -0.51
C THR A 568 20.29 -37.83 0.62
N LEU A 569 21.48 -37.79 1.21
CA LEU A 569 21.78 -38.58 2.41
C LEU A 569 21.08 -37.96 3.62
N VAL A 570 20.31 -38.75 4.37
CA VAL A 570 19.63 -38.30 5.59
C VAL A 570 20.51 -38.57 6.81
N SER A 571 21.02 -39.80 6.92
CA SER A 571 21.92 -40.19 8.00
C SER A 571 22.87 -41.30 7.56
N GLN A 572 24.03 -41.35 8.20
CA GLN A 572 24.96 -42.46 8.14
C GLN A 572 25.53 -42.73 9.53
N ASP A 573 25.36 -43.95 10.02
CA ASP A 573 25.79 -44.36 11.35
C ASP A 573 26.63 -45.62 11.26
N TYR A 574 27.94 -45.48 11.48
CA TYR A 574 28.85 -46.62 11.61
C TYR A 574 29.15 -46.91 13.08
N SER A 575 28.91 -48.15 13.50
CA SER A 575 29.30 -48.65 14.82
C SER A 575 30.14 -49.92 14.69
N ASN A 576 31.05 -50.13 15.63
CA ASN A 576 31.83 -51.37 15.75
C ASN A 576 31.65 -51.93 17.15
N ARG A 577 31.12 -53.16 17.25
CA ARG A 577 30.99 -53.87 18.53
C ARG A 577 31.70 -55.22 18.41
N ARG A 578 32.66 -55.47 19.30
CA ARG A 578 33.40 -56.74 19.41
C ARG A 578 34.00 -57.23 18.08
N GLY A 579 34.55 -56.32 17.27
CA GLY A 579 35.24 -56.65 16.02
C GLY A 579 34.35 -56.83 14.80
N THR A 580 33.04 -56.61 14.92
CA THR A 580 32.09 -56.64 13.80
C THR A 580 31.47 -55.26 13.60
N GLY A 581 31.71 -54.66 12.42
CA GLY A 581 31.13 -53.37 12.04
C GLY A 581 29.69 -53.49 11.56
N THR A 582 28.87 -52.49 11.86
CA THR A 582 27.52 -52.30 11.30
C THR A 582 27.38 -50.86 10.80
N LEU A 583 26.93 -50.70 9.56
CA LEU A 583 26.63 -49.41 8.92
C LEU A 583 25.13 -49.32 8.65
N ALA A 584 24.47 -48.30 9.23
CA ALA A 584 23.09 -47.96 8.93
C ALA A 584 23.04 -46.67 8.11
N ILE A 585 22.37 -46.70 6.98
CA ILE A 585 22.22 -45.58 6.05
C ILE A 585 20.75 -45.28 5.89
N GLU A 586 20.40 -44.00 5.95
CA GLU A 586 19.12 -43.50 5.49
C GLU A 586 19.31 -42.44 4.40
N ALA A 587 18.55 -42.54 3.31
CA ALA A 587 18.59 -41.61 2.19
C ALA A 587 17.18 -41.25 1.73
N ARG A 588 17.08 -40.12 1.03
CA ARG A 588 15.87 -39.63 0.39
C ARG A 588 16.07 -39.54 -1.11
N SER A 589 15.10 -40.04 -1.85
CA SER A 589 14.88 -39.79 -3.27
C SER A 589 13.91 -38.62 -3.41
N SER A 590 14.15 -37.77 -4.42
CA SER A 590 13.19 -36.74 -4.85
C SER A 590 11.89 -37.33 -5.41
N VAL A 591 11.91 -38.62 -5.78
CA VAL A 591 10.77 -39.36 -6.30
C VAL A 591 10.04 -40.03 -5.13
N THR A 592 8.90 -39.46 -4.76
CA THR A 592 8.11 -39.89 -3.59
C THR A 592 6.95 -40.83 -3.91
N ASP A 593 6.68 -41.06 -5.20
CA ASP A 593 5.59 -41.90 -5.73
C ASP A 593 5.79 -43.42 -5.54
N GLY A 594 6.92 -43.82 -4.94
CA GLY A 594 7.26 -45.23 -4.67
C GLY A 594 7.86 -45.99 -5.85
N SER A 595 8.06 -45.35 -6.99
CA SER A 595 8.59 -45.99 -8.20
C SER A 595 10.12 -45.99 -8.29
N SER A 596 10.82 -45.25 -7.42
CA SER A 596 12.28 -45.25 -7.36
C SER A 596 12.79 -46.43 -6.53
N ILE A 597 13.85 -47.08 -7.01
CA ILE A 597 14.63 -48.08 -6.27
C ILE A 597 16.02 -47.49 -6.04
N LEU A 598 16.45 -47.43 -4.77
CA LEU A 598 17.83 -47.07 -4.42
C LEU A 598 18.66 -48.32 -4.11
N SER A 599 19.92 -48.31 -4.55
CA SER A 599 20.90 -49.36 -4.26
C SER A 599 22.13 -48.76 -3.59
N LEU A 600 22.60 -49.41 -2.53
CA LEU A 600 23.78 -49.05 -1.75
C LEU A 600 24.97 -49.93 -2.15
N GLU A 601 26.06 -49.31 -2.55
CA GLU A 601 27.38 -49.92 -2.68
C GLU A 601 28.30 -49.37 -1.58
N ILE A 602 29.02 -50.26 -0.90
CA ILE A 602 30.00 -49.88 0.13
C ILE A 602 31.38 -50.04 -0.47
N VAL A 603 32.22 -49.01 -0.34
CA VAL A 603 33.53 -48.93 -0.97
C VAL A 603 34.64 -48.98 0.07
N ASN A 604 35.58 -49.90 -0.18
CA ASN A 604 36.80 -50.15 0.58
C ASN A 604 36.58 -50.40 2.10
N PRO A 605 36.33 -51.66 2.53
CA PRO A 605 36.27 -52.85 1.69
C PRO A 605 35.05 -52.81 0.77
N ASN A 606 35.19 -53.35 -0.45
CA ASN A 606 34.07 -53.37 -1.39
C ASN A 606 33.08 -54.47 -0.99
N TYR A 607 31.80 -54.11 -0.85
CA TYR A 607 30.70 -55.05 -0.66
C TYR A 607 29.77 -55.02 -1.86
N PRO A 608 29.08 -56.14 -2.17
CA PRO A 608 28.09 -56.17 -3.24
C PRO A 608 27.03 -55.09 -3.09
N SER A 609 26.62 -54.50 -4.22
CA SER A 609 25.51 -53.55 -4.25
C SER A 609 24.24 -54.23 -3.74
N THR A 610 23.55 -53.59 -2.80
CA THR A 610 22.33 -54.11 -2.16
C THR A 610 21.20 -53.10 -2.33
N ALA A 611 20.00 -53.57 -2.71
CA ALA A 611 18.82 -52.72 -2.75
C ALA A 611 18.47 -52.21 -1.33
N MET A 612 18.22 -50.92 -1.20
CA MET A 612 17.76 -50.31 0.05
C MET A 612 16.27 -50.59 0.26
N THR A 613 15.85 -50.72 1.51
CA THR A 613 14.45 -50.90 1.89
C THR A 613 13.71 -49.58 1.81
N ALA A 614 12.64 -49.50 1.01
CA ALA A 614 11.77 -48.33 0.94
C ALA A 614 10.93 -48.19 2.23
N LEU A 615 10.90 -46.98 2.80
CA LEU A 615 10.14 -46.63 4.00
C LEU A 615 8.88 -45.79 3.69
N GLY A 616 8.65 -45.44 2.42
CA GLY A 616 7.57 -44.54 1.97
C GLY A 616 8.00 -43.07 1.88
N ASN A 617 7.24 -42.26 1.13
CA ASN A 617 7.51 -40.83 0.89
C ASN A 617 8.96 -40.52 0.45
N GLY A 618 9.50 -41.36 -0.43
CA GLY A 618 10.86 -41.22 -0.97
C GLY A 618 11.99 -41.55 0.02
N ARG A 619 11.71 -42.07 1.22
CA ARG A 619 12.75 -42.50 2.18
C ARG A 619 13.18 -43.94 1.96
N PHE A 620 14.47 -44.21 2.11
CA PHE A 620 15.07 -45.53 1.99
C PHE A 620 16.06 -45.76 3.14
N SER A 621 16.12 -46.98 3.65
CA SER A 621 17.09 -47.40 4.65
C SER A 621 17.84 -48.65 4.23
N SER A 622 19.11 -48.76 4.60
CA SER A 622 19.89 -49.99 4.48
C SER A 622 20.76 -50.16 5.70
N THR A 623 20.81 -51.39 6.23
CA THR A 623 21.68 -51.75 7.34
C THR A 623 22.55 -52.93 6.94
N THR A 624 23.87 -52.73 6.94
CA THR A 624 24.84 -53.76 6.61
C THR A 624 25.68 -54.09 7.84
N SER A 625 25.55 -55.33 8.33
CA SER A 625 26.35 -55.88 9.43
C SER A 625 27.41 -56.84 8.90
N GLY A 626 28.39 -57.20 9.73
CA GLY A 626 29.47 -58.11 9.30
C GLY A 626 30.63 -57.38 8.62
N LEU A 627 30.73 -56.06 8.77
CA LEU A 627 31.79 -55.28 8.14
C LEU A 627 33.13 -55.55 8.85
N ALA A 628 34.16 -55.94 8.09
CA ALA A 628 35.47 -56.30 8.63
C ALA A 628 36.22 -55.08 9.21
N ARG A 629 35.97 -53.89 8.67
CA ARG A 629 36.50 -52.59 9.09
C ARG A 629 35.57 -51.46 8.64
N ARG A 630 35.82 -50.24 9.11
CA ARG A 630 35.09 -49.06 8.68
C ARG A 630 35.27 -48.84 7.16
N PRO A 631 34.18 -48.68 6.38
CA PRO A 631 34.28 -48.33 4.97
C PRO A 631 34.87 -46.94 4.74
N ALA A 632 35.47 -46.71 3.57
CA ALA A 632 35.96 -45.39 3.19
C ALA A 632 34.83 -44.49 2.67
N SER A 633 33.95 -45.05 1.84
CA SER A 633 32.82 -44.31 1.27
C SER A 633 31.66 -45.24 0.93
N ILE A 634 30.50 -44.66 0.68
CA ILE A 634 29.32 -45.31 0.11
C ILE A 634 28.96 -44.65 -1.22
N ILE A 635 28.35 -45.43 -2.09
CA ILE A 635 27.71 -44.96 -3.31
C ILE A 635 26.24 -45.39 -3.26
N ILE A 636 25.33 -44.43 -3.37
CA ILE A 636 23.90 -44.69 -3.51
C ILE A 636 23.53 -44.39 -4.96
N THR A 637 22.91 -45.36 -5.62
CA THR A 637 22.43 -45.23 -7.00
C THR A 637 20.93 -45.35 -7.05
N SER A 638 20.27 -44.58 -7.92
CA SER A 638 18.85 -44.69 -8.19
C SER A 638 18.63 -45.43 -9.50
N SER A 639 17.59 -46.27 -9.54
CA SER A 639 17.03 -46.86 -10.78
C SER A 639 16.68 -45.83 -11.86
N ARG A 640 16.57 -44.54 -11.49
CA ARG A 640 16.33 -43.41 -12.40
C ARG A 640 17.59 -42.60 -12.72
N GLY A 641 18.77 -43.19 -12.53
CA GLY A 641 20.05 -42.68 -13.04
C GLY A 641 20.86 -41.78 -12.10
N SER A 642 20.33 -41.43 -10.92
CA SER A 642 21.05 -40.64 -9.91
C SER A 642 22.18 -41.43 -9.25
N ARG A 643 23.28 -40.75 -8.90
CA ARG A 643 24.41 -41.34 -8.15
C ARG A 643 24.94 -40.34 -7.13
N LEU A 644 24.95 -40.74 -5.86
CA LEU A 644 25.51 -39.97 -4.75
C LEU A 644 26.65 -40.76 -4.10
N GLN A 645 27.86 -40.19 -4.04
CA GLN A 645 28.99 -40.78 -3.33
C GLN A 645 29.35 -39.94 -2.10
N VAL A 646 29.47 -40.58 -0.93
CA VAL A 646 29.72 -39.90 0.35
C VAL A 646 30.77 -40.66 1.16
N ALA A 647 31.69 -39.94 1.80
CA ALA A 647 32.65 -40.53 2.74
C ALA A 647 31.96 -40.98 4.04
N VAL A 648 32.36 -42.12 4.60
CA VAL A 648 31.82 -42.63 5.87
C VAL A 648 32.64 -42.07 7.03
N ASN A 649 32.01 -41.20 7.82
CA ASN A 649 32.64 -40.49 8.94
C ASN A 649 32.58 -41.23 10.28
#